data_AF-A0A3S4RJ34-F1
#
_entry.id   AF-A0A3S4RJ34-F1
#
_cell.length_a   1.000
_cell.length_b   1.000
_cell.length_c   1.000
_cell.angle_alpha   90.00
_cell.angle_beta   90.00
_cell.angle_gamma   90.00
#
_symmetry.space_group_name_H-M   'P 1'
#
loop_
_entity.id
_entity.type
_entity.pdbx_description
1 polymer ?
#
loop_
_entity_poly.entity_id
_entity_poly.type
_entity_poly.pdbx_seq_one_letter_code
_entity_poly.pdbx_strand_id
1 'polypeptide(L)'
;MDQLSADEIRRKRLARLFNSEQNNGQETSQNLELPSNIDVSECRSLDARDATETTPDTNAPSIDTKPKSVDETMPLENTSKSCEEKMESNVAANSHLEDSSVVQSDSEVNESGKSKWPSNTIGVDDYESKKPGSSVSSNEDSSNSGTAAPEMNDNCDFMSQALVKMNSSDTMDMENEACPHTEQSSFDTDAGVESMEVEEVERRESLKRQRESSVGDSKVIMSHPYRDHINNVFLRVFGANCQYLIEDAILTDNLDESNFLNVVQSFLMNLIIELCTAPDFKTARNIYDNLQEKTTKIQSLAFPPEILESTDVPILMLRYLMECYERVSYEEKSLCNKRCVSLPITDLLDEIRSQCINYSILVATNKVNPCSMHYSASALTPFVLHLCWPRGFFLKLISATYGEDGVGSSFTELFQPLLYSLCQEMQKRSSFTHEGTYKLALQSLAELCDIKIGQNRPMCELLVRLDLWMPEPLTSAAGIEFSRLTFLSPFLSLSVFAEDDPKIVDKFYGATKLSNESTKMINQSLQNHLELVRKELHTIFHSILVNTSSRGNAMNYLEECLRRNEKRAQLHSNDRILSSDGFMLNILTVLQMLSVKISVDKIDPYYPFHPLSRVCVKKDETRLKMTSEDAEKWMVHISFLQWQNPKFSTECFFLALHCHHLSIIPCLRKYTRRVRAIREYTRIAEDLQQSENVWSQIPHLAVRNRHLLRRWRDQAKRLAKAKVCADAGLLDANLLGRCLSFYGMVMNLLLKTLGCDPHSCAELPLHMPIAELFAAYPDWYIEDIADFLLFVIQYMPQVIESSTGEELVFFLIVFICSPHAISNPYLVAKLIEVLFVSSPTLHQFTEAFHTRILSHPLAQTHLARALMKFYTDVETTGASSEFYDKFTIRYHISVIFKSLWKITAHKDAVIKESKSGSQFVRFINMLINDTTFLLDESLESLKRIHQVQEAMDNKEEWNKQSQEQQQSRQRQLVNDERHCRSYLTLASETVDMFHYLTADIKEPFLKNEIIDRLAAMLNFNLQQLCGPKCKNLKVKNPDKYGWEPKRLLDQLTDIYLHLDSERFSQAIANDERSYNKDLFEDAASRLKKALIKTDLEIERFLQIAKRVEEIKISNNSLDFSDAPEEFRDALMDTLMEDPVILPSGNVVDRSVITRHLLNSRTDPFSRQPLSEDKLIPASDLKLQIENWKRMKLQSLNKDEA
;
A
#
# COMPACT_ATOMS: atom_id res chain seq x y z
N MET A 1 -32.91 6.54 -37.20
CA MET A 1 -31.78 5.69 -36.74
C MET A 1 -32.25 4.28 -36.35
N ASP A 2 -33.20 3.71 -37.09
CA ASP A 2 -34.28 2.93 -36.45
C ASP A 2 -34.11 1.41 -36.66
N GLN A 3 -32.86 1.00 -36.86
CA GLN A 3 -32.40 -0.38 -37.07
C GLN A 3 -31.27 -0.78 -36.12
N LEU A 4 -30.89 0.10 -35.18
CA LEU A 4 -29.84 -0.15 -34.19
C LEU A 4 -30.48 -0.57 -32.87
N SER A 5 -29.92 -1.58 -32.20
CA SER A 5 -30.37 -1.93 -30.85
C SER A 5 -30.09 -0.81 -29.86
N ALA A 6 -30.78 -0.82 -28.70
CA ALA A 6 -30.51 0.14 -27.62
C ALA A 6 -29.02 0.13 -27.22
N ASP A 7 -28.38 -1.03 -27.19
CA ASP A 7 -26.95 -1.18 -26.90
C ASP A 7 -26.05 -0.63 -28.01
N GLU A 8 -26.40 -0.81 -29.28
CA GLU A 8 -25.65 -0.16 -30.36
C GLU A 8 -25.79 1.36 -30.33
N ILE A 9 -26.95 1.88 -29.97
CA ILE A 9 -27.17 3.32 -29.78
C ILE A 9 -26.37 3.81 -28.57
N ARG A 10 -26.35 3.08 -27.45
CA ARG A 10 -25.54 3.36 -26.25
C ARG A 10 -24.04 3.35 -26.59
N ARG A 11 -23.54 2.31 -27.26
CA ARG A 11 -22.15 2.19 -27.72
C ARG A 11 -21.76 3.32 -28.69
N LYS A 12 -22.63 3.69 -29.64
CA LYS A 12 -22.39 4.79 -30.59
C LYS A 12 -22.50 6.18 -29.95
N ARG A 13 -23.27 6.35 -28.86
CA ARG A 13 -23.23 7.56 -28.00
C ARG A 13 -21.92 7.66 -27.22
N LEU A 14 -21.49 6.57 -26.55
CA LEU A 14 -20.22 6.49 -25.84
C LEU A 14 -19.02 6.79 -26.75
N ALA A 15 -18.98 6.22 -27.95
CA ALA A 15 -17.92 6.47 -28.93
C ALA A 15 -17.88 7.93 -29.43
N ARG A 16 -19.04 8.61 -29.55
CA ARG A 16 -19.08 10.03 -29.95
C ARG A 16 -18.54 10.96 -28.86
N LEU A 17 -18.75 10.64 -27.58
CA LEU A 17 -18.15 11.39 -26.47
C LEU A 17 -16.60 11.27 -26.51
N PHE A 18 -16.08 10.09 -26.87
CA PHE A 18 -14.65 9.82 -26.95
C PHE A 18 -13.92 10.51 -28.12
N ASN A 19 -14.53 10.59 -29.30
CA ASN A 19 -13.85 11.10 -30.50
C ASN A 19 -13.63 12.63 -30.51
N SER A 20 -14.16 13.35 -29.53
CA SER A 20 -13.98 14.81 -29.43
C SER A 20 -12.56 15.24 -29.04
N GLU A 21 -11.74 14.35 -28.48
CA GLU A 21 -10.37 14.67 -28.05
C GLU A 21 -9.31 14.61 -29.18
N GLN A 22 -9.56 13.89 -30.28
CA GLN A 22 -8.51 13.62 -31.28
C GLN A 22 -8.29 14.72 -32.33
N ASN A 23 -9.28 15.61 -32.55
CA ASN A 23 -9.22 16.56 -33.68
C ASN A 23 -8.42 17.85 -33.41
N ASN A 24 -8.07 18.18 -32.16
CA ASN A 24 -7.34 19.41 -31.82
C ASN A 24 -5.80 19.27 -31.82
N GLY A 25 -5.27 18.24 -32.51
CA GLY A 25 -3.85 17.85 -32.43
C GLY A 25 -2.98 18.15 -33.66
N GLN A 26 -3.53 18.61 -34.79
CA GLN A 26 -2.77 18.71 -36.06
C GLN A 26 -3.11 19.95 -36.92
N GLU A 27 -2.85 21.15 -36.41
CA GLU A 27 -2.66 22.35 -37.24
C GLU A 27 -1.32 23.03 -36.96
N THR A 28 -0.25 22.58 -37.64
CA THR A 28 0.94 23.39 -38.04
C THR A 28 1.97 22.53 -38.76
N SER A 29 2.05 22.64 -40.09
CA SER A 29 3.27 22.49 -40.94
C SER A 29 2.85 22.28 -42.41
N GLN A 30 2.92 23.34 -43.23
CA GLN A 30 2.87 23.23 -44.68
C GLN A 30 4.28 23.27 -45.28
N ASN A 31 4.39 22.85 -46.54
CA ASN A 31 5.56 22.94 -47.43
C ASN A 31 6.73 21.97 -47.15
N LEU A 32 6.77 20.87 -47.91
CA LEU A 32 7.77 20.73 -48.98
C LEU A 32 7.40 19.61 -49.98
N GLU A 33 7.24 20.02 -51.24
CA GLU A 33 7.44 19.30 -52.52
C GLU A 33 7.04 17.81 -52.68
N LEU A 34 6.02 17.60 -53.51
CA LEU A 34 5.82 16.39 -54.32
C LEU A 34 6.90 16.27 -55.40
N PRO A 35 7.18 15.04 -55.87
CA PRO A 35 7.02 14.80 -57.30
C PRO A 35 6.03 13.66 -57.61
N SER A 36 5.22 13.89 -58.64
CA SER A 36 4.28 12.93 -59.23
C SER A 36 4.96 11.77 -59.96
N ASN A 37 4.28 10.63 -60.08
CA ASN A 37 4.29 9.89 -61.35
C ASN A 37 3.12 8.88 -61.52
N ILE A 38 2.40 9.08 -62.63
CA ILE A 38 1.61 8.08 -63.39
C ILE A 38 0.27 7.65 -62.77
N ASP A 39 -0.70 7.41 -63.66
CA ASP A 39 -2.16 7.36 -63.45
C ASP A 39 -2.82 6.47 -64.53
N VAL A 40 -4.14 6.22 -64.44
CA VAL A 40 -5.04 5.47 -65.39
C VAL A 40 -4.73 3.94 -65.47
N SER A 41 -5.67 2.98 -65.57
CA SER A 41 -7.05 3.01 -66.13
C SER A 41 -8.06 1.97 -65.58
N GLU A 42 -9.32 2.42 -65.43
CA GLU A 42 -10.59 1.77 -65.84
C GLU A 42 -11.09 0.40 -65.28
N CYS A 43 -11.95 0.49 -64.25
CA CYS A 43 -13.40 0.15 -64.24
C CYS A 43 -14.08 -0.88 -65.20
N ARG A 44 -15.07 -1.60 -64.63
CA ARG A 44 -16.32 -2.20 -65.22
C ARG A 44 -16.16 -3.43 -66.14
N SER A 45 -17.15 -4.32 -66.33
CA SER A 45 -18.41 -4.71 -65.63
C SER A 45 -19.00 -5.97 -66.32
N LEU A 46 -20.01 -6.65 -65.73
CA LEU A 46 -20.98 -7.65 -66.26
C LEU A 46 -21.26 -8.74 -65.18
N ASP A 47 -22.33 -9.53 -65.20
CA ASP A 47 -23.78 -9.19 -65.23
C ASP A 47 -24.60 -10.38 -64.64
N ALA A 48 -25.92 -10.29 -64.55
CA ALA A 48 -26.77 -11.24 -63.77
C ALA A 48 -27.71 -12.16 -64.60
N ARG A 49 -28.40 -13.10 -63.88
CA ARG A 49 -29.62 -13.88 -64.26
C ARG A 49 -29.42 -15.20 -65.05
N ASP A 50 -30.33 -16.19 -65.03
CA ASP A 50 -31.64 -16.37 -64.32
C ASP A 50 -32.06 -17.85 -64.13
N ALA A 51 -33.02 -18.10 -63.20
CA ALA A 51 -34.05 -19.18 -63.13
C ALA A 51 -33.66 -20.69 -63.34
N THR A 52 -34.48 -21.72 -63.03
CA THR A 52 -35.90 -21.91 -62.60
C THR A 52 -35.98 -22.68 -61.24
N GLU A 53 -37.00 -23.41 -60.73
CA GLU A 53 -38.32 -23.87 -61.21
C GLU A 53 -39.39 -24.02 -60.06
N THR A 54 -40.04 -25.18 -59.86
CA THR A 54 -41.32 -25.32 -59.12
C THR A 54 -41.40 -26.38 -58.00
N THR A 55 -42.30 -26.13 -57.04
CA THR A 55 -43.01 -27.04 -56.09
C THR A 55 -43.77 -28.20 -56.79
N PRO A 56 -44.26 -29.31 -56.14
CA PRO A 56 -44.93 -29.29 -54.82
C PRO A 56 -44.93 -30.55 -53.91
N ASP A 57 -45.57 -30.36 -52.74
CA ASP A 57 -46.40 -31.28 -51.91
C ASP A 57 -46.00 -32.75 -51.62
N THR A 58 -45.99 -33.07 -50.32
CA THR A 58 -46.70 -34.27 -49.80
C THR A 58 -47.08 -34.06 -48.33
N ASN A 59 -48.20 -34.63 -47.88
CA ASN A 59 -48.85 -34.28 -46.61
C ASN A 59 -49.31 -35.53 -45.82
N ALA A 60 -49.19 -35.48 -44.48
CA ALA A 60 -49.92 -36.31 -43.50
C ALA A 60 -49.60 -37.85 -43.43
N PRO A 61 -50.03 -38.60 -42.38
CA PRO A 61 -49.86 -38.26 -40.95
C PRO A 61 -49.54 -39.45 -39.99
N SER A 62 -49.01 -39.11 -38.80
CA SER A 62 -49.35 -39.66 -37.45
C SER A 62 -49.36 -41.17 -37.08
N ILE A 63 -48.70 -41.46 -35.94
CA ILE A 63 -48.98 -42.50 -34.89
C ILE A 63 -48.23 -43.86 -34.96
N ASP A 64 -47.78 -44.26 -33.76
CA ASP A 64 -47.06 -45.46 -33.25
C ASP A 64 -46.96 -46.73 -34.13
N THR A 65 -45.79 -47.39 -34.21
CA THR A 65 -45.34 -48.37 -33.18
C THR A 65 -43.89 -48.88 -33.41
N LYS A 66 -43.29 -49.51 -32.39
CA LYS A 66 -42.12 -50.44 -32.49
C LYS A 66 -42.58 -51.80 -33.05
N PRO A 67 -41.76 -52.62 -33.77
CA PRO A 67 -40.44 -53.07 -33.30
C PRO A 67 -39.37 -53.46 -34.37
N LYS A 68 -38.32 -54.17 -33.89
CA LYS A 68 -37.35 -55.09 -34.54
C LYS A 68 -37.92 -55.95 -35.71
N SER A 69 -37.14 -56.55 -36.63
CA SER A 69 -35.67 -56.63 -36.91
C SER A 69 -35.43 -57.36 -38.27
N VAL A 70 -34.25 -57.99 -38.49
CA VAL A 70 -33.82 -58.99 -39.52
C VAL A 70 -33.01 -58.39 -40.71
N ASP A 71 -31.93 -58.99 -41.24
CA ASP A 71 -30.80 -59.79 -40.69
C ASP A 71 -29.75 -60.07 -41.83
N GLU A 72 -28.81 -61.02 -41.61
CA GLU A 72 -27.88 -61.69 -42.56
C GLU A 72 -26.51 -61.00 -42.84
N THR A 73 -25.36 -61.69 -42.87
CA THR A 73 -24.89 -63.04 -42.40
C THR A 73 -23.40 -62.91 -41.96
N MET A 74 -22.81 -63.60 -40.97
CA MET A 74 -22.66 -65.05 -40.62
C MET A 74 -21.75 -65.88 -41.57
N PRO A 75 -21.11 -66.98 -41.11
CA PRO A 75 -20.63 -67.37 -39.76
C PRO A 75 -19.12 -67.78 -39.79
N LEU A 76 -18.40 -68.09 -38.70
CA LEU A 76 -18.39 -69.21 -37.70
C LEU A 76 -17.28 -68.83 -36.66
N GLU A 77 -16.97 -69.40 -35.48
CA GLU A 77 -17.42 -70.41 -34.47
C GLU A 77 -16.43 -70.24 -33.26
N ASN A 78 -16.43 -70.88 -32.08
CA ASN A 78 -17.37 -71.46 -31.09
C ASN A 78 -16.47 -71.91 -29.89
N THR A 79 -16.80 -71.99 -28.58
CA THR A 79 -17.83 -71.50 -27.62
C THR A 79 -17.18 -71.61 -26.20
N SER A 80 -17.62 -71.07 -25.05
CA SER A 80 -18.72 -70.16 -24.61
C SER A 80 -18.18 -69.31 -23.40
N LYS A 81 -18.77 -68.98 -22.23
CA LYS A 81 -20.03 -69.35 -21.51
C LYS A 81 -20.38 -68.33 -20.38
N SER A 82 -21.02 -68.81 -19.30
CA SER A 82 -21.42 -68.19 -18.01
C SER A 82 -20.36 -67.30 -17.34
N CYS A 83 -20.66 -66.15 -16.70
CA CYS A 83 -21.71 -65.74 -15.73
C CYS A 83 -21.33 -65.93 -14.23
N GLU A 84 -21.98 -65.09 -13.39
CA GLU A 84 -22.11 -65.08 -11.91
C GLU A 84 -21.08 -64.32 -11.03
N GLU A 85 -21.67 -63.58 -10.08
CA GLU A 85 -21.33 -63.25 -8.66
C GLU A 85 -19.89 -63.46 -8.10
N LYS A 86 -19.38 -62.81 -7.04
CA LYS A 86 -19.98 -62.42 -5.74
C LYS A 86 -18.98 -61.62 -4.86
N MET A 87 -19.44 -61.30 -3.66
CA MET A 87 -18.70 -60.73 -2.52
C MET A 87 -18.11 -61.86 -1.63
N GLU A 88 -17.42 -61.51 -0.51
CA GLU A 88 -17.03 -62.42 0.60
C GLU A 88 -15.91 -63.47 0.33
N SER A 89 -15.15 -63.96 1.32
CA SER A 89 -14.78 -63.41 2.65
C SER A 89 -13.60 -64.18 3.29
N ASN A 90 -13.08 -63.62 4.40
CA ASN A 90 -12.65 -64.32 5.63
C ASN A 90 -11.32 -65.10 5.76
N VAL A 91 -10.58 -64.68 6.81
CA VAL A 91 -10.05 -65.50 7.95
C VAL A 91 -8.58 -65.99 7.96
N ALA A 92 -7.94 -65.64 9.10
CA ALA A 92 -6.82 -66.27 9.80
C ALA A 92 -5.41 -66.36 9.18
N ALA A 93 -4.58 -65.40 9.59
CA ALA A 93 -3.51 -65.58 10.59
C ALA A 93 -2.25 -66.44 10.29
N ASN A 94 -1.19 -66.02 11.01
CA ASN A 94 0.01 -66.77 11.38
C ASN A 94 0.92 -67.32 10.26
N SER A 95 2.06 -66.63 10.14
CA SER A 95 3.39 -67.23 10.33
C SER A 95 3.95 -68.05 9.14
N HIS A 96 5.26 -68.34 9.06
CA HIS A 96 6.43 -67.96 9.88
C HIS A 96 7.68 -68.16 9.01
N LEU A 97 8.75 -67.39 9.28
CA LEU A 97 10.16 -67.75 8.99
C LEU A 97 10.55 -67.78 7.47
N GLU A 98 11.70 -67.19 7.11
CA GLU A 98 13.01 -67.85 6.83
C GLU A 98 13.11 -68.45 5.39
N ASP A 99 14.25 -68.45 4.68
CA ASP A 99 15.57 -67.91 5.06
C ASP A 99 16.44 -67.43 3.87
N SER A 100 17.50 -66.71 4.21
CA SER A 100 18.87 -66.67 3.64
C SER A 100 19.12 -66.94 2.13
N SER A 101 19.82 -66.01 1.48
CA SER A 101 21.16 -66.16 0.84
C SER A 101 21.37 -65.01 -0.18
N VAL A 102 22.36 -64.10 -0.13
CA VAL A 102 23.82 -64.13 0.17
C VAL A 102 24.65 -64.50 -1.07
N VAL A 103 25.90 -63.98 -1.15
CA VAL A 103 26.86 -63.95 -2.29
C VAL A 103 26.57 -62.78 -3.27
N GLN A 104 27.30 -61.65 -3.23
CA GLN A 104 28.68 -61.38 -3.74
C GLN A 104 28.77 -61.43 -5.29
N SER A 105 29.59 -60.62 -5.99
CA SER A 105 30.37 -59.41 -5.65
C SER A 105 30.84 -58.73 -6.97
N ASP A 106 31.55 -57.61 -6.88
CA ASP A 106 32.43 -57.04 -7.94
C ASP A 106 31.77 -56.47 -9.22
N SER A 107 32.39 -55.54 -9.98
CA SER A 107 33.32 -54.44 -9.65
C SER A 107 33.35 -53.42 -10.81
N GLU A 108 33.70 -52.16 -10.50
CA GLU A 108 34.19 -51.05 -11.37
C GLU A 108 33.74 -50.89 -12.85
N VAL A 109 33.36 -49.65 -13.22
CA VAL A 109 34.08 -48.82 -14.22
C VAL A 109 33.44 -47.41 -14.32
N ASN A 110 34.27 -46.38 -14.57
CA ASN A 110 33.84 -44.98 -14.79
C ASN A 110 33.16 -44.76 -16.16
N GLU A 111 32.21 -43.82 -16.25
CA GLU A 111 32.43 -42.58 -17.02
C GLU A 111 31.41 -41.46 -16.74
N SER A 112 31.71 -40.24 -17.20
CA SER A 112 31.05 -38.99 -16.80
C SER A 112 29.99 -38.48 -17.79
N GLY A 113 28.83 -38.01 -17.29
CA GLY A 113 27.79 -37.33 -18.09
C GLY A 113 27.39 -35.97 -17.50
N LYS A 114 27.62 -34.87 -18.24
CA LYS A 114 27.31 -33.49 -17.79
C LYS A 114 25.84 -33.11 -18.05
N SER A 115 25.11 -32.68 -17.02
CA SER A 115 23.81 -32.02 -17.17
C SER A 115 23.97 -30.49 -17.34
N LYS A 116 23.06 -29.87 -18.10
CA LYS A 116 23.10 -28.43 -18.43
C LYS A 116 22.30 -27.59 -17.42
N TRP A 117 22.84 -26.44 -17.03
CA TRP A 117 22.11 -25.42 -16.26
C TRP A 117 21.23 -24.57 -17.18
N PRO A 118 19.96 -24.27 -16.81
CA PRO A 118 19.18 -23.22 -17.43
C PRO A 118 19.52 -21.85 -16.81
N SER A 119 19.72 -20.83 -17.64
CA SER A 119 19.94 -19.46 -17.16
C SER A 119 18.63 -18.81 -16.72
N ASN A 120 18.54 -18.33 -15.48
CA ASN A 120 17.43 -17.52 -15.01
C ASN A 120 17.93 -16.34 -14.16
N THR A 121 17.37 -15.16 -14.39
CA THR A 121 17.84 -13.90 -13.80
C THR A 121 17.20 -13.68 -12.42
N ILE A 122 17.92 -13.99 -11.35
CA ILE A 122 17.49 -13.69 -9.98
C ILE A 122 18.04 -12.32 -9.58
N GLY A 123 17.15 -11.37 -9.28
CA GLY A 123 17.50 -10.14 -8.58
C GLY A 123 17.35 -10.34 -7.08
N VAL A 124 18.38 -9.98 -6.31
CA VAL A 124 18.39 -9.96 -4.83
C VAL A 124 18.83 -8.58 -4.38
N ASP A 125 18.14 -8.04 -3.36
CA ASP A 125 18.20 -6.62 -3.01
C ASP A 125 19.46 -6.23 -2.23
N ASP A 126 20.12 -5.15 -2.68
CA ASP A 126 21.30 -4.58 -2.00
C ASP A 126 20.90 -3.56 -0.91
N TYR A 127 21.06 -3.96 0.35
CA TYR A 127 21.02 -3.06 1.52
C TYR A 127 22.32 -2.23 1.58
N GLU A 128 22.32 -1.05 0.96
CA GLU A 128 23.41 -0.07 1.12
C GLU A 128 23.30 0.72 2.43
N SER A 129 24.07 0.31 3.44
CA SER A 129 24.25 1.07 4.67
C SER A 129 25.04 2.37 4.45
N LYS A 130 24.43 3.51 4.74
CA LYS A 130 25.08 4.83 4.74
C LYS A 130 25.45 5.25 6.16
N LYS A 131 26.75 5.37 6.45
CA LYS A 131 27.27 6.16 7.58
C LYS A 131 27.64 7.59 7.13
N PRO A 132 27.51 8.61 7.98
CA PRO A 132 27.87 10.00 7.64
C PRO A 132 29.30 10.38 8.07
N GLY A 133 29.95 11.26 7.27
CA GLY A 133 30.86 12.30 7.80
C GLY A 133 32.38 12.20 7.58
N SER A 134 32.93 13.10 6.75
CA SER A 134 34.32 13.63 6.75
C SER A 134 35.48 12.68 6.33
N SER A 135 36.71 13.12 5.96
CA SER A 135 37.35 14.45 6.13
C SER A 135 38.48 14.81 5.12
N VAL A 136 38.58 16.11 4.79
CA VAL A 136 39.82 16.94 4.56
C VAL A 136 40.77 16.71 3.36
N SER A 137 40.83 17.72 2.47
CA SER A 137 42.02 18.52 2.05
C SER A 137 41.55 19.74 1.22
N SER A 138 42.19 20.92 1.14
CA SER A 138 43.22 21.62 1.94
C SER A 138 43.14 23.15 1.67
N ASN A 139 44.07 23.95 2.25
CA ASN A 139 44.25 25.42 2.09
C ASN A 139 43.27 26.29 2.92
N GLU A 140 43.74 27.00 3.96
CA GLU A 140 44.30 28.38 3.98
C GLU A 140 43.19 29.47 3.95
N ASP A 141 43.18 30.52 4.78
CA ASP A 141 44.28 31.08 5.60
C ASP A 141 43.80 31.87 6.86
N SER A 142 44.74 32.14 7.78
CA SER A 142 44.80 33.26 8.75
C SER A 142 43.84 33.38 9.96
N SER A 143 44.45 33.32 11.16
CA SER A 143 44.18 34.18 12.35
C SER A 143 42.83 34.11 13.12
N ASN A 144 42.74 34.46 14.42
CA ASN A 144 43.69 34.44 15.56
C ASN A 144 42.89 34.72 16.86
N SER A 145 43.12 33.95 17.95
CA SER A 145 42.58 34.13 19.32
C SER A 145 41.03 34.15 19.50
N GLY A 146 40.44 33.76 20.63
CA GLY A 146 40.99 33.11 21.82
C GLY A 146 40.02 33.13 23.03
N THR A 147 40.17 32.14 23.92
CA THR A 147 39.62 32.07 25.30
C THR A 147 38.09 32.04 25.58
N ALA A 148 37.74 31.06 26.42
CA ALA A 148 36.72 31.10 27.49
C ALA A 148 35.21 31.03 27.16
N ALA A 149 34.59 29.98 27.72
CA ALA A 149 33.22 29.93 28.24
C ALA A 149 33.26 30.19 29.77
N PRO A 150 32.18 30.10 30.59
CA PRO A 150 30.80 29.71 30.29
C PRO A 150 29.72 30.60 30.96
N GLU A 151 28.51 30.03 31.13
CA GLU A 151 27.46 30.28 32.15
C GLU A 151 26.09 30.82 31.69
N MET A 152 25.10 30.57 32.55
CA MET A 152 23.65 30.80 32.40
C MET A 152 23.33 32.29 32.69
N ASN A 153 22.16 32.87 32.38
CA ASN A 153 20.83 32.42 32.83
C ASN A 153 19.67 33.30 32.27
N ASP A 154 18.44 32.77 32.35
CA ASP A 154 17.13 33.43 32.48
C ASP A 154 16.71 34.74 31.76
N ASN A 155 15.56 34.61 31.06
CA ASN A 155 14.37 35.48 31.05
C ASN A 155 14.23 36.79 30.24
N CYS A 156 13.00 36.92 29.71
CA CYS A 156 12.16 38.11 29.51
C CYS A 156 12.60 39.28 28.59
N ASP A 157 11.89 39.33 27.44
CA ASP A 157 10.94 40.40 27.05
C ASP A 157 11.37 41.84 26.68
N PHE A 158 10.58 42.34 25.72
CA PHE A 158 10.25 43.74 25.43
C PHE A 158 11.32 44.73 24.89
N MET A 159 11.06 45.16 23.64
CA MET A 159 11.04 46.57 23.16
C MET A 159 12.17 47.55 23.54
N SER A 160 12.72 48.35 22.61
CA SER A 160 11.93 49.29 21.79
C SER A 160 12.72 50.06 20.70
N GLN A 161 11.98 50.47 19.66
CA GLN A 161 12.06 51.75 18.90
C GLN A 161 13.35 52.25 18.21
N ALA A 162 13.29 52.35 16.87
CA ALA A 162 13.32 53.63 16.10
C ALA A 162 12.84 53.35 14.66
N LEU A 163 11.74 53.94 14.13
CA LEU A 163 11.56 55.32 13.61
C LEU A 163 12.49 55.61 12.40
N VAL A 164 12.01 56.13 11.24
CA VAL A 164 11.14 57.30 11.02
C VAL A 164 10.34 57.25 9.68
N LYS A 165 8.99 57.35 9.75
CA LYS A 165 8.00 58.07 8.87
C LYS A 165 8.02 57.86 7.32
N MET A 166 7.03 58.20 6.48
CA MET A 166 5.81 59.07 6.52
C MET A 166 4.62 58.33 5.84
N ASN A 167 3.40 58.25 6.41
CA ASN A 167 2.30 59.25 6.52
C ASN A 167 1.46 59.44 5.23
N SER A 168 0.13 59.70 5.25
CA SER A 168 -0.94 59.56 6.29
C SER A 168 -2.31 60.07 5.78
N SER A 169 -3.43 59.44 6.17
CA SER A 169 -4.74 60.07 6.53
C SER A 169 -5.82 58.97 6.66
N ASP A 170 -6.38 58.60 7.83
CA ASP A 170 -7.25 59.36 8.78
C ASP A 170 -8.73 59.42 8.30
N THR A 171 -9.79 59.27 9.10
CA THR A 171 -10.06 58.93 10.54
C THR A 171 -11.53 58.38 10.63
N MET A 172 -12.22 58.03 11.73
CA MET A 172 -12.07 58.20 13.19
C MET A 172 -12.87 57.12 13.99
N ASP A 173 -12.74 57.11 15.31
CA ASP A 173 -13.25 56.11 16.28
C ASP A 173 -14.62 56.47 16.94
N MET A 174 -15.14 55.57 17.80
CA MET A 174 -15.72 55.90 19.14
C MET A 174 -16.15 54.64 19.97
N GLU A 175 -15.29 54.24 20.92
CA GLU A 175 -15.57 53.91 22.35
C GLU A 175 -16.64 52.91 22.90
N ASN A 176 -16.13 52.11 23.87
CA ASN A 176 -16.66 51.72 25.21
C ASN A 176 -17.43 50.40 25.53
N GLU A 177 -16.75 49.62 26.39
CA GLU A 177 -17.15 48.82 27.58
C GLU A 177 -18.59 48.33 27.80
N ALA A 178 -18.74 47.01 28.07
CA ALA A 178 -19.13 46.48 29.40
C ALA A 178 -19.15 44.93 29.44
N CYS A 179 -18.81 44.31 30.58
CA CYS A 179 -19.04 42.88 30.87
C CYS A 179 -18.95 42.60 32.38
N PRO A 180 -19.91 41.85 32.97
CA PRO A 180 -19.59 41.04 34.15
C PRO A 180 -20.38 39.72 34.31
N HIS A 181 -19.65 38.61 34.55
CA HIS A 181 -19.96 37.51 35.50
C HIS A 181 -21.27 36.65 35.31
N THR A 182 -21.48 35.44 35.86
CA THR A 182 -20.72 34.55 36.79
C THR A 182 -21.21 33.08 36.61
N GLU A 183 -20.39 32.07 37.00
CA GLU A 183 -20.73 30.79 37.72
C GLU A 183 -21.98 29.92 37.38
N GLN A 184 -22.12 28.63 37.76
CA GLN A 184 -21.24 27.45 37.93
C GLN A 184 -22.17 26.21 38.14
N SER A 185 -21.62 24.98 38.26
CA SER A 185 -22.29 23.68 38.50
C SER A 185 -23.18 23.16 37.36
N SER A 186 -23.19 21.89 36.90
CA SER A 186 -22.79 20.54 37.38
C SER A 186 -23.90 19.68 38.02
N PHE A 187 -24.44 18.72 37.27
CA PHE A 187 -24.86 17.41 37.79
C PHE A 187 -25.01 16.39 36.64
N ASP A 188 -24.74 15.11 36.91
CA ASP A 188 -24.89 14.01 35.96
C ASP A 188 -26.34 13.51 35.85
N THR A 189 -26.73 12.93 34.71
CA THR A 189 -27.48 11.65 34.68
C THR A 189 -27.40 10.94 33.32
N ASP A 190 -27.81 9.67 33.33
CA ASP A 190 -27.63 8.67 32.27
C ASP A 190 -28.91 8.46 31.41
N ALA A 191 -28.77 7.65 30.35
CA ALA A 191 -29.79 7.07 29.48
C ALA A 191 -30.48 7.96 28.43
N GLY A 192 -30.89 7.31 27.33
CA GLY A 192 -31.80 7.86 26.33
C GLY A 192 -31.17 8.26 25.00
N VAL A 193 -31.18 7.35 24.01
CA VAL A 193 -31.26 7.77 22.60
C VAL A 193 -32.74 7.98 22.29
N GLU A 194 -33.29 9.09 22.76
CA GLU A 194 -34.53 9.62 22.20
C GLU A 194 -34.21 10.58 21.05
N SER A 195 -35.04 10.52 20.02
CA SER A 195 -34.96 11.45 18.89
C SER A 195 -35.34 12.85 19.36
N MET A 196 -34.41 13.80 19.26
CA MET A 196 -34.80 15.20 19.15
C MET A 196 -35.57 15.39 17.84
N GLU A 197 -36.89 15.32 17.95
CA GLU A 197 -37.82 15.84 16.96
C GLU A 197 -37.51 17.33 16.76
N VAL A 198 -36.92 17.66 15.62
CA VAL A 198 -36.91 19.05 15.15
C VAL A 198 -38.34 19.35 14.76
N GLU A 199 -38.95 20.33 15.42
CA GLU A 199 -40.39 20.64 15.37
C GLU A 199 -41.00 20.36 13.99
N GLU A 200 -41.90 19.38 13.91
CA GLU A 200 -42.72 19.20 12.73
C GLU A 200 -43.52 20.50 12.53
N VAL A 201 -43.28 21.17 11.40
CA VAL A 201 -44.24 22.15 10.90
C VAL A 201 -45.45 21.36 10.41
N GLU A 202 -46.32 21.00 11.36
CA GLU A 202 -47.57 20.28 11.13
C GLU A 202 -48.27 20.88 9.90
N ARG A 203 -48.79 20.02 9.03
CA ARG A 203 -49.89 20.42 8.15
C ARG A 203 -51.10 20.73 9.02
N ARG A 204 -51.17 21.95 9.55
CA ARG A 204 -52.44 22.53 10.01
C ARG A 204 -53.32 22.78 8.80
N GLU A 205 -54.01 21.70 8.40
CA GLU A 205 -55.25 21.80 7.67
C GLU A 205 -56.13 22.85 8.36
N SER A 206 -56.34 23.98 7.70
CA SER A 206 -57.17 25.06 8.21
C SER A 206 -58.64 24.64 8.08
N LEU A 207 -59.08 23.78 9.00
CA LEU A 207 -60.46 23.38 9.20
C LEU A 207 -61.37 24.60 9.04
N LYS A 208 -62.19 24.59 7.99
CA LYS A 208 -63.05 25.72 7.60
C LYS A 208 -64.08 25.99 8.70
N ARG A 209 -63.70 26.81 9.68
CA ARG A 209 -64.64 27.43 10.62
C ARG A 209 -65.58 28.32 9.81
N GLN A 210 -66.79 27.83 9.58
CA GLN A 210 -67.88 28.66 9.10
C GLN A 210 -68.04 29.84 10.06
N ARG A 211 -67.78 31.05 9.55
CA ARG A 211 -68.34 32.29 10.09
C ARG A 211 -69.35 32.78 9.07
N GLU A 212 -70.60 32.83 9.48
CA GLU A 212 -71.62 33.52 8.71
C GLU A 212 -71.34 35.03 8.79
N SER A 213 -70.89 35.60 7.68
CA SER A 213 -70.90 37.04 7.44
C SER A 213 -71.62 37.28 6.12
N SER A 214 -72.71 38.04 6.17
CA SER A 214 -73.59 38.29 5.04
C SER A 214 -72.85 38.83 3.82
N VAL A 215 -73.09 38.21 2.66
CA VAL A 215 -72.65 38.74 1.36
C VAL A 215 -73.27 40.12 1.15
N GLY A 216 -72.42 41.12 0.98
CA GLY A 216 -72.77 42.40 0.35
C GLY A 216 -72.03 42.47 -0.97
N ASP A 217 -72.72 42.20 -2.08
CA ASP A 217 -72.11 42.28 -3.42
C ASP A 217 -71.63 43.71 -3.70
N SER A 218 -70.33 43.86 -3.96
CA SER A 218 -69.70 45.10 -4.39
C SER A 218 -68.38 44.78 -5.09
N LYS A 219 -68.39 44.70 -6.43
CA LYS A 219 -67.15 44.67 -7.23
C LYS A 219 -66.35 45.94 -6.93
N VAL A 220 -65.28 45.83 -6.13
CA VAL A 220 -64.37 46.94 -5.84
C VAL A 220 -63.54 47.21 -7.11
N ILE A 221 -63.71 48.40 -7.70
CA ILE A 221 -62.99 48.76 -8.91
C ILE A 221 -61.54 49.10 -8.54
N MET A 222 -60.60 48.29 -9.04
CA MET A 222 -59.14 48.51 -9.00
C MET A 222 -58.76 50.00 -9.09
N SER A 223 -58.42 50.61 -7.95
CA SER A 223 -58.23 52.06 -7.84
C SER A 223 -57.02 52.55 -8.65
N HIS A 224 -57.08 53.78 -9.16
CA HIS A 224 -56.01 54.33 -10.00
C HIS A 224 -54.62 54.26 -9.34
N PRO A 225 -54.43 54.67 -8.06
CA PRO A 225 -53.11 54.60 -7.41
C PRO A 225 -52.57 53.16 -7.27
N TYR A 226 -53.46 52.16 -7.22
CA TYR A 226 -53.07 50.76 -7.15
C TYR A 226 -52.59 50.23 -8.52
N ARG A 227 -53.24 50.61 -9.62
CA ARG A 227 -52.77 50.34 -10.98
C ARG A 227 -51.41 51.00 -11.24
N ASP A 228 -51.26 52.24 -10.80
CA ASP A 228 -49.98 52.97 -10.88
C ASP A 228 -48.88 52.26 -10.08
N HIS A 229 -49.22 51.67 -8.93
CA HIS A 229 -48.27 50.88 -8.13
C HIS A 229 -47.84 49.59 -8.84
N ILE A 230 -48.78 48.84 -9.43
CA ILE A 230 -48.48 47.63 -10.21
C ILE A 230 -47.57 47.98 -11.40
N ASN A 231 -47.91 49.03 -12.18
CA ASN A 231 -47.06 49.49 -13.28
C ASN A 231 -45.66 49.91 -12.81
N ASN A 232 -45.53 50.52 -11.62
CA ASN A 232 -44.23 50.82 -11.02
C ASN A 232 -43.43 49.55 -10.65
N VAL A 233 -44.07 48.48 -10.18
CA VAL A 233 -43.42 47.19 -9.89
C VAL A 233 -42.92 46.54 -11.19
N PHE A 234 -43.78 46.40 -12.21
CA PHE A 234 -43.38 45.85 -13.51
C PHE A 234 -42.26 46.67 -14.16
N LEU A 235 -42.32 48.01 -14.10
CA LEU A 235 -41.27 48.87 -14.64
C LEU A 235 -39.93 48.70 -13.92
N ARG A 236 -39.90 48.48 -12.60
CA ARG A 236 -38.65 48.25 -11.84
C ARG A 236 -38.09 46.85 -12.01
N VAL A 237 -38.94 45.83 -12.06
CA VAL A 237 -38.52 44.42 -12.14
C VAL A 237 -38.15 44.02 -13.57
N PHE A 238 -38.92 44.46 -14.56
CA PHE A 238 -38.75 44.05 -15.97
C PHE A 238 -38.24 45.16 -16.90
N GLY A 239 -38.37 46.44 -16.53
CA GLY A 239 -38.00 47.56 -17.41
C GLY A 239 -39.05 47.92 -18.46
N ALA A 240 -40.27 47.39 -18.35
CA ALA A 240 -41.37 47.63 -19.30
C ALA A 240 -42.63 48.16 -18.59
N ASN A 241 -43.44 48.94 -19.31
CA ASN A 241 -44.77 49.36 -18.84
C ASN A 241 -45.80 48.31 -19.27
N CYS A 242 -46.61 47.81 -18.33
CA CYS A 242 -47.62 46.78 -18.58
C CYS A 242 -49.05 47.33 -18.64
N GLN A 243 -49.21 48.67 -18.69
CA GLN A 243 -50.50 49.34 -18.73
C GLN A 243 -51.48 48.75 -19.76
N TYR A 244 -51.05 48.46 -20.99
CA TYR A 244 -51.89 47.82 -22.01
C TYR A 244 -52.40 46.43 -21.58
N LEU A 245 -51.53 45.60 -21.01
CA LEU A 245 -51.89 44.24 -20.55
C LEU A 245 -52.84 44.29 -19.34
N ILE A 246 -52.69 45.29 -18.48
CA ILE A 246 -53.61 45.54 -17.36
C ILE A 246 -54.97 46.01 -17.89
N GLU A 247 -55.01 46.89 -18.89
CA GLU A 247 -56.24 47.38 -19.51
C GLU A 247 -57.00 46.25 -20.24
N ASP A 248 -56.30 45.36 -20.95
CA ASP A 248 -56.86 44.19 -21.65
C ASP A 248 -57.38 43.10 -20.67
N ALA A 249 -56.64 42.86 -19.58
CA ALA A 249 -57.08 41.96 -18.50
C ALA A 249 -58.32 42.49 -17.73
N ILE A 250 -58.52 43.81 -17.69
CA ILE A 250 -59.73 44.42 -17.11
C ILE A 250 -60.94 44.28 -18.05
N LEU A 251 -60.73 44.37 -19.36
CA LEU A 251 -61.80 44.24 -20.36
C LEU A 251 -62.37 42.82 -20.49
N THR A 252 -61.65 41.82 -20.00
CA THR A 252 -62.02 40.39 -20.08
C THR A 252 -62.68 39.83 -18.80
N ASP A 253 -63.07 40.69 -17.85
CA ASP A 253 -63.83 40.40 -16.62
C ASP A 253 -63.22 39.30 -15.70
N ASN A 254 -61.93 39.01 -15.85
CA ASN A 254 -61.20 37.92 -15.16
C ASN A 254 -60.31 38.38 -13.97
N LEU A 255 -60.37 39.65 -13.59
CA LEU A 255 -59.61 40.22 -12.47
C LEU A 255 -60.45 40.32 -11.18
N ASP A 256 -60.53 39.18 -10.48
CA ASP A 256 -60.53 39.22 -9.01
C ASP A 256 -59.17 39.76 -8.53
N GLU A 257 -59.12 40.39 -7.34
CA GLU A 257 -57.96 41.17 -6.84
C GLU A 257 -56.65 40.36 -6.63
N SER A 258 -56.65 39.05 -6.89
CA SER A 258 -55.52 38.12 -6.67
C SER A 258 -54.97 37.45 -7.94
N ASN A 259 -55.59 37.59 -9.12
CA ASN A 259 -55.24 36.78 -10.30
C ASN A 259 -54.12 37.37 -11.18
N PHE A 260 -52.94 37.56 -10.62
CA PHE A 260 -51.78 38.15 -11.34
C PHE A 260 -51.12 37.20 -12.36
N LEU A 261 -51.33 35.89 -12.21
CA LEU A 261 -50.80 34.81 -13.06
C LEU A 261 -50.88 35.15 -14.55
N ASN A 262 -52.09 35.42 -15.06
CA ASN A 262 -52.32 35.70 -16.47
C ASN A 262 -51.53 36.92 -16.99
N VAL A 263 -51.43 38.00 -16.20
CA VAL A 263 -50.75 39.23 -16.60
C VAL A 263 -49.23 39.03 -16.65
N VAL A 264 -48.67 38.38 -15.63
CA VAL A 264 -47.23 38.05 -15.57
C VAL A 264 -46.85 37.05 -16.67
N GLN A 265 -47.68 36.03 -16.89
CA GLN A 265 -47.46 35.01 -17.91
C GLN A 265 -47.56 35.58 -19.32
N SER A 266 -48.58 36.39 -19.65
CA SER A 266 -48.68 37.05 -20.96
C SER A 266 -47.51 37.99 -21.22
N PHE A 267 -47.06 38.75 -20.22
CA PHE A 267 -45.88 39.61 -20.35
C PHE A 267 -44.61 38.81 -20.65
N LEU A 268 -44.29 37.81 -19.81
CA LEU A 268 -43.08 37.00 -19.96
C LEU A 268 -43.09 36.17 -21.24
N MET A 269 -44.24 35.63 -21.65
CA MET A 269 -44.37 34.89 -22.92
C MET A 269 -44.04 35.79 -24.11
N ASN A 270 -44.61 36.99 -24.19
CA ASN A 270 -44.37 37.92 -25.29
C ASN A 270 -42.90 38.32 -25.39
N LEU A 271 -42.27 38.67 -24.27
CA LEU A 271 -40.85 39.01 -24.19
C LEU A 271 -39.94 37.83 -24.60
N ILE A 272 -40.29 36.61 -24.19
CA ILE A 272 -39.51 35.41 -24.50
C ILE A 272 -39.66 35.01 -25.97
N ILE A 273 -40.83 35.23 -26.58
CA ILE A 273 -41.03 35.09 -28.03
C ILE A 273 -40.23 36.16 -28.78
N GLU A 274 -40.25 37.42 -28.34
CA GLU A 274 -39.50 38.53 -28.95
C GLU A 274 -37.98 38.25 -28.95
N LEU A 275 -37.43 37.77 -27.82
CA LEU A 275 -36.02 37.38 -27.72
C LEU A 275 -35.68 36.13 -28.56
N CYS A 276 -36.57 35.13 -28.63
CA CYS A 276 -36.35 33.91 -29.42
C CYS A 276 -36.56 34.09 -30.94
N THR A 277 -37.32 35.10 -31.37
CA THR A 277 -37.57 35.41 -32.79
C THR A 277 -36.62 36.47 -33.36
N ALA A 278 -35.71 37.00 -32.54
CA ALA A 278 -34.65 37.90 -32.98
C ALA A 278 -33.76 37.24 -34.07
N PRO A 279 -33.47 37.92 -35.18
CA PRO A 279 -32.75 37.34 -36.33
C PRO A 279 -31.26 37.10 -36.06
N ASP A 280 -30.68 37.79 -35.08
CA ASP A 280 -29.30 37.58 -34.63
C ASP A 280 -29.14 37.92 -33.14
N PHE A 281 -28.03 37.47 -32.54
CA PHE A 281 -27.72 37.74 -31.14
C PHE A 281 -27.60 39.24 -30.82
N LYS A 282 -27.18 40.08 -31.78
CA LYS A 282 -27.10 41.54 -31.55
C LYS A 282 -28.48 42.15 -31.39
N THR A 283 -29.47 41.70 -32.16
CA THR A 283 -30.86 42.14 -32.01
C THR A 283 -31.42 41.71 -30.66
N ALA A 284 -31.20 40.45 -30.24
CA ALA A 284 -31.59 39.99 -28.91
C ALA A 284 -30.90 40.78 -27.78
N ARG A 285 -29.60 41.09 -27.92
CA ARG A 285 -28.83 41.90 -26.97
C ARG A 285 -29.34 43.34 -26.90
N ASN A 286 -29.67 43.96 -28.04
CA ASN A 286 -30.27 45.30 -28.08
C ASN A 286 -31.62 45.35 -27.34
N ILE A 287 -32.49 44.34 -27.48
CA ILE A 287 -33.77 44.26 -26.75
C ILE A 287 -33.51 44.15 -25.24
N TYR A 288 -32.59 43.26 -24.85
CA TYR A 288 -32.15 43.08 -23.47
C TYR A 288 -31.57 44.38 -22.86
N ASP A 289 -30.65 45.06 -23.55
CA ASP A 289 -30.00 46.30 -23.07
C ASP A 289 -31.06 47.42 -22.90
N ASN A 290 -31.99 47.54 -23.86
CA ASN A 290 -33.14 48.47 -23.80
C ASN A 290 -34.08 48.22 -22.61
N LEU A 291 -34.13 47.01 -22.05
CA LEU A 291 -34.89 46.69 -20.84
C LEU A 291 -34.06 46.94 -19.58
N GLN A 292 -32.76 46.60 -19.62
CA GLN A 292 -31.83 46.83 -18.52
C GLN A 292 -31.70 48.33 -18.19
N GLU A 293 -31.52 49.20 -19.20
CA GLU A 293 -31.42 50.67 -19.03
C GLU A 293 -32.59 51.27 -18.22
N LYS A 294 -33.80 50.74 -18.39
CA LYS A 294 -35.02 51.23 -17.74
C LYS A 294 -35.13 50.81 -16.26
N THR A 295 -34.22 49.97 -15.76
CA THR A 295 -34.20 49.46 -14.37
C THR A 295 -32.99 49.94 -13.54
N THR A 296 -32.23 50.92 -14.03
CA THR A 296 -30.88 51.35 -13.60
C THR A 296 -30.74 52.02 -12.20
N LYS A 297 -31.40 51.47 -11.15
CA LYS A 297 -31.30 51.97 -9.76
C LYS A 297 -31.02 50.90 -8.70
N ILE A 298 -30.74 49.66 -9.11
CA ILE A 298 -30.48 48.52 -8.23
C ILE A 298 -29.14 47.90 -8.65
N GLN A 299 -28.29 47.50 -7.69
CA GLN A 299 -27.06 46.76 -8.00
C GLN A 299 -27.43 45.40 -8.62
N SER A 300 -27.05 45.17 -9.88
CA SER A 300 -27.27 43.92 -10.58
C SER A 300 -26.38 42.80 -10.01
N LEU A 301 -26.84 41.55 -10.16
CA LEU A 301 -26.00 40.39 -9.88
C LEU A 301 -24.73 40.46 -10.74
N ALA A 302 -23.56 40.28 -10.12
CA ALA A 302 -22.27 40.41 -10.80
C ALA A 302 -21.92 39.11 -11.53
N PHE A 303 -22.16 39.08 -12.85
CA PHE A 303 -21.83 37.93 -13.69
C PHE A 303 -20.36 37.94 -14.15
N PRO A 304 -19.69 36.78 -14.24
CA PRO A 304 -18.35 36.63 -14.79
C PRO A 304 -18.32 36.88 -16.31
N PRO A 305 -17.15 37.21 -16.91
CA PRO A 305 -17.04 37.56 -18.33
C PRO A 305 -17.53 36.45 -19.26
N GLU A 306 -17.35 35.18 -18.90
CA GLU A 306 -17.84 34.02 -19.67
C GLU A 306 -19.37 34.03 -19.88
N ILE A 307 -20.13 34.72 -19.03
CA ILE A 307 -21.59 34.90 -19.16
C ILE A 307 -21.93 36.24 -19.85
N LEU A 308 -21.10 37.27 -19.70
CA LEU A 308 -21.30 38.59 -20.33
C LEU A 308 -20.93 38.63 -21.83
N GLU A 309 -20.00 37.76 -22.23
CA GLU A 309 -19.45 37.64 -23.59
C GLU A 309 -20.09 36.49 -24.39
N SER A 310 -20.85 35.59 -23.76
CA SER A 310 -21.61 34.54 -24.45
C SER A 310 -22.55 35.13 -25.50
N THR A 311 -22.58 34.49 -26.68
CA THR A 311 -23.48 34.82 -27.80
C THR A 311 -24.73 33.95 -27.85
N ASP A 312 -25.00 33.15 -26.81
CA ASP A 312 -26.17 32.28 -26.74
C ASP A 312 -27.40 33.02 -26.22
N VAL A 313 -28.44 33.12 -27.06
CA VAL A 313 -29.72 33.74 -26.69
C VAL A 313 -30.33 33.10 -25.43
N PRO A 314 -30.32 31.76 -25.21
CA PRO A 314 -30.79 31.16 -23.96
C PRO A 314 -30.01 31.61 -22.71
N ILE A 315 -28.70 31.88 -22.81
CA ILE A 315 -27.90 32.39 -21.69
C ILE A 315 -28.28 33.83 -21.38
N LEU A 316 -28.46 34.67 -22.41
CA LEU A 316 -28.94 36.05 -22.26
C LEU A 316 -30.35 36.09 -21.59
N MET A 317 -31.24 35.18 -21.98
CA MET A 317 -32.58 35.06 -21.39
C MET A 317 -32.54 34.58 -19.93
N LEU A 318 -31.75 33.55 -19.61
CA LEU A 318 -31.58 33.08 -18.23
C LEU A 318 -30.97 34.16 -17.34
N ARG A 319 -29.98 34.90 -17.84
CA ARG A 319 -29.40 36.06 -17.15
C ARG A 319 -30.48 37.09 -16.81
N TYR A 320 -31.30 37.48 -17.79
CA TYR A 320 -32.39 38.43 -17.57
C TYR A 320 -33.41 37.93 -16.53
N LEU A 321 -33.81 36.66 -16.58
CA LEU A 321 -34.75 36.06 -15.63
C LEU A 321 -34.18 36.00 -14.20
N MET A 322 -32.89 35.71 -14.06
CA MET A 322 -32.18 35.81 -12.77
C MET A 322 -32.12 37.25 -12.25
N GLU A 323 -31.81 38.22 -13.11
CA GLU A 323 -31.83 39.64 -12.75
C GLU A 323 -33.24 40.13 -12.38
N CYS A 324 -34.32 39.62 -13.00
CA CYS A 324 -35.70 39.87 -12.56
C CYS A 324 -35.95 39.32 -11.14
N TYR A 325 -35.55 38.07 -10.88
CA TYR A 325 -35.76 37.41 -9.58
C TYR A 325 -35.01 38.14 -8.43
N GLU A 326 -33.80 38.65 -8.66
CA GLU A 326 -33.11 39.47 -7.66
C GLU A 326 -33.75 40.86 -7.52
N ARG A 327 -34.22 41.49 -8.61
CA ARG A 327 -34.95 42.77 -8.55
C ARG A 327 -36.25 42.67 -7.74
N VAL A 328 -37.01 41.57 -7.84
CA VAL A 328 -38.14 41.30 -6.92
C VAL A 328 -37.68 41.27 -5.46
N SER A 329 -36.57 40.58 -5.20
CA SER A 329 -36.00 40.43 -3.86
C SER A 329 -35.35 41.72 -3.33
N TYR A 330 -35.18 42.75 -4.16
CA TYR A 330 -34.91 44.13 -3.74
C TYR A 330 -36.20 44.90 -3.45
N GLU A 331 -37.21 44.82 -4.32
CA GLU A 331 -38.49 45.52 -4.12
C GLU A 331 -39.20 45.06 -2.83
N GLU A 332 -39.15 43.79 -2.46
CA GLU A 332 -39.65 43.34 -1.15
C GLU A 332 -38.95 44.02 0.04
N LYS A 333 -37.62 44.16 0.00
CA LYS A 333 -36.85 44.86 1.05
C LYS A 333 -37.22 46.34 1.08
N SER A 334 -37.43 46.94 -0.10
CA SER A 334 -37.92 48.33 -0.28
C SER A 334 -39.35 48.53 0.21
N LEU A 335 -40.19 47.49 0.20
CA LEU A 335 -41.57 47.49 0.68
C LEU A 335 -41.66 47.20 2.20
N CYS A 336 -40.89 46.25 2.73
CA CYS A 336 -40.87 45.95 4.17
C CYS A 336 -40.43 47.15 5.03
N ASN A 337 -39.58 48.02 4.48
CA ASN A 337 -39.18 49.29 5.11
C ASN A 337 -40.31 50.34 5.17
N LYS A 338 -41.49 50.07 4.62
CA LYS A 338 -42.67 50.94 4.63
C LYS A 338 -43.81 50.22 5.36
N ARG A 339 -44.32 50.82 6.44
CA ARG A 339 -45.30 50.20 7.38
C ARG A 339 -46.73 50.02 6.83
N CYS A 340 -46.89 49.73 5.53
CA CYS A 340 -48.18 49.52 4.90
C CYS A 340 -48.05 48.58 3.68
N VAL A 341 -47.97 47.28 3.94
CA VAL A 341 -48.03 46.23 2.91
C VAL A 341 -49.48 45.79 2.74
N SER A 342 -50.02 45.93 1.53
CA SER A 342 -51.28 45.29 1.13
C SER A 342 -50.98 43.92 0.53
N LEU A 343 -51.63 42.85 1.03
CA LEU A 343 -51.34 41.46 0.64
C LEU A 343 -51.21 41.25 -0.90
N PRO A 344 -52.09 41.80 -1.75
CA PRO A 344 -52.01 41.62 -3.21
C PRO A 344 -50.69 42.02 -3.88
N ILE A 345 -49.87 42.88 -3.24
CA ILE A 345 -48.53 43.23 -3.77
C ILE A 345 -47.52 42.12 -3.45
N THR A 346 -47.61 41.47 -2.29
CA THR A 346 -46.81 40.29 -1.96
C THR A 346 -47.17 39.13 -2.88
N ASP A 347 -48.47 38.91 -3.10
CA ASP A 347 -48.98 37.88 -4.00
C ASP A 347 -48.45 38.10 -5.44
N LEU A 348 -48.47 39.33 -5.94
CA LEU A 348 -47.87 39.69 -7.24
C LEU A 348 -46.35 39.42 -7.29
N LEU A 349 -45.61 39.72 -6.23
CA LEU A 349 -44.15 39.55 -6.22
C LEU A 349 -43.73 38.07 -6.18
N ASP A 350 -44.42 37.23 -5.40
CA ASP A 350 -44.17 35.78 -5.41
C ASP A 350 -44.70 35.09 -6.67
N GLU A 351 -45.77 35.60 -7.30
CA GLU A 351 -46.18 35.15 -8.64
C GLU A 351 -45.10 35.49 -9.68
N ILE A 352 -44.55 36.72 -9.68
CA ILE A 352 -43.43 37.09 -10.55
C ILE A 352 -42.22 36.16 -10.33
N ARG A 353 -41.84 35.85 -9.08
CA ARG A 353 -40.78 34.86 -8.83
C ARG A 353 -41.10 33.50 -9.42
N SER A 354 -42.32 33.02 -9.20
CA SER A 354 -42.76 31.69 -9.65
C SER A 354 -42.72 31.58 -11.16
N GLN A 355 -43.16 32.62 -11.88
CA GLN A 355 -43.02 32.68 -13.33
C GLN A 355 -41.55 32.85 -13.78
N CYS A 356 -40.72 33.64 -13.10
CA CYS A 356 -39.28 33.70 -13.42
C CYS A 356 -38.61 32.31 -13.32
N ILE A 357 -39.03 31.45 -12.39
CA ILE A 357 -38.59 30.05 -12.30
C ILE A 357 -39.20 29.21 -13.44
N ASN A 358 -40.51 29.24 -13.65
CA ASN A 358 -41.20 28.47 -14.70
C ASN A 358 -40.63 28.75 -16.10
N TYR A 359 -40.44 30.02 -16.44
CA TYR A 359 -39.84 30.42 -17.71
C TYR A 359 -38.34 30.08 -17.79
N SER A 360 -37.61 30.07 -16.68
CA SER A 360 -36.22 29.56 -16.67
C SER A 360 -36.18 28.06 -16.99
N ILE A 361 -37.14 27.27 -16.52
CA ILE A 361 -37.27 25.84 -16.88
C ILE A 361 -37.57 25.69 -18.37
N LEU A 362 -38.50 26.48 -18.94
CA LEU A 362 -38.83 26.45 -20.37
C LEU A 362 -37.65 26.81 -21.27
N VAL A 363 -36.86 27.83 -20.90
CA VAL A 363 -35.65 28.24 -21.63
C VAL A 363 -34.55 27.18 -21.49
N ALA A 364 -34.28 26.70 -20.28
CA ALA A 364 -33.21 25.72 -20.03
C ALA A 364 -33.49 24.33 -20.62
N THR A 365 -34.76 23.94 -20.80
CA THR A 365 -35.17 22.71 -21.52
C THR A 365 -35.32 22.92 -23.03
N ASN A 366 -34.98 24.11 -23.56
CA ASN A 366 -35.12 24.53 -24.96
C ASN A 366 -36.51 24.29 -25.59
N LYS A 367 -37.58 24.31 -24.77
CA LYS A 367 -38.96 24.12 -25.25
C LYS A 367 -39.52 25.33 -26.00
N VAL A 368 -38.75 26.43 -26.06
CA VAL A 368 -39.11 27.69 -26.73
C VAL A 368 -38.56 27.79 -28.16
N ASN A 369 -37.38 27.21 -28.47
CA ASN A 369 -36.75 27.33 -29.79
C ASN A 369 -36.31 25.96 -30.36
N PRO A 370 -37.23 25.21 -30.99
CA PRO A 370 -36.94 23.90 -31.58
C PRO A 370 -36.06 23.96 -32.84
N CYS A 371 -35.72 25.15 -33.36
CA CYS A 371 -34.88 25.28 -34.55
C CYS A 371 -33.37 25.17 -34.25
N SER A 372 -32.93 25.33 -32.99
CA SER A 372 -31.54 25.08 -32.61
C SER A 372 -31.29 23.60 -32.31
N MET A 373 -30.72 22.88 -33.28
CA MET A 373 -30.39 21.45 -33.18
C MET A 373 -29.02 21.16 -32.52
N HIS A 374 -28.35 22.16 -31.94
CA HIS A 374 -26.99 22.05 -31.42
C HIS A 374 -26.80 22.65 -30.01
N TYR A 375 -27.29 21.95 -28.99
CA TYR A 375 -26.84 22.14 -27.61
C TYR A 375 -26.31 20.82 -27.04
N SER A 376 -24.98 20.68 -27.00
CA SER A 376 -24.26 19.60 -26.32
C SER A 376 -24.00 19.89 -24.82
N ALA A 377 -24.22 21.15 -24.42
CA ALA A 377 -24.09 21.68 -23.07
C ALA A 377 -25.41 22.34 -22.64
N SER A 378 -25.70 22.36 -21.33
CA SER A 378 -26.88 23.06 -20.80
C SER A 378 -26.65 24.57 -20.74
N ALA A 379 -27.68 25.36 -21.04
CA ALA A 379 -27.64 26.82 -20.87
C ALA A 379 -27.48 27.24 -19.39
N LEU A 380 -27.73 26.33 -18.43
CA LEU A 380 -27.43 26.54 -17.01
C LEU A 380 -25.94 26.38 -16.66
N THR A 381 -25.14 25.69 -17.50
CA THR A 381 -23.76 25.30 -17.14
C THR A 381 -22.87 26.49 -16.75
N PRO A 382 -22.85 27.64 -17.45
CA PRO A 382 -21.99 28.76 -17.07
C PRO A 382 -22.37 29.38 -15.71
N PHE A 383 -23.67 29.57 -15.46
CA PHE A 383 -24.17 30.04 -14.16
C PHE A 383 -23.78 29.10 -13.03
N VAL A 384 -23.84 27.79 -13.30
CA VAL A 384 -23.51 26.75 -12.34
C VAL A 384 -22.00 26.69 -12.06
N LEU A 385 -21.16 26.66 -13.10
CA LEU A 385 -19.69 26.62 -13.00
C LEU A 385 -19.09 27.72 -12.12
N HIS A 386 -19.69 28.91 -12.16
CA HIS A 386 -19.21 30.08 -11.42
C HIS A 386 -20.04 30.37 -10.14
N LEU A 387 -20.90 29.43 -9.71
CA LEU A 387 -21.78 29.55 -8.54
C LEU A 387 -22.62 30.85 -8.53
N CYS A 388 -23.03 31.31 -9.70
CA CYS A 388 -23.55 32.66 -9.95
C CYS A 388 -25.07 32.62 -10.22
N TRP A 389 -25.88 32.72 -9.16
CA TRP A 389 -27.34 32.79 -9.24
C TRP A 389 -27.95 33.59 -8.06
N PRO A 390 -29.18 34.14 -8.20
CA PRO A 390 -29.86 34.89 -7.13
C PRO A 390 -30.15 34.04 -5.89
N ARG A 391 -30.22 34.64 -4.70
CA ARG A 391 -30.37 33.88 -3.44
C ARG A 391 -31.69 33.08 -3.44
N GLY A 392 -31.58 31.75 -3.32
CA GLY A 392 -32.73 30.84 -3.30
C GLY A 392 -33.34 30.51 -4.67
N PHE A 393 -32.90 31.16 -5.76
CA PHE A 393 -33.37 30.87 -7.13
C PHE A 393 -33.19 29.39 -7.48
N PHE A 394 -31.98 28.86 -7.30
CA PHE A 394 -31.67 27.48 -7.68
C PHE A 394 -32.38 26.45 -6.77
N LEU A 395 -32.66 26.81 -5.52
CA LEU A 395 -33.51 25.98 -4.63
C LEU A 395 -34.96 25.95 -5.11
N LYS A 396 -35.56 27.11 -5.46
CA LYS A 396 -36.90 27.16 -6.06
C LYS A 396 -36.96 26.42 -7.42
N LEU A 397 -35.90 26.46 -8.22
CA LEU A 397 -35.78 25.75 -9.50
C LEU A 397 -35.82 24.21 -9.31
N ILE A 398 -35.09 23.70 -8.31
CA ILE A 398 -35.13 22.29 -7.93
C ILE A 398 -36.51 21.94 -7.36
N SER A 399 -37.09 22.73 -6.44
CA SER A 399 -38.41 22.40 -5.85
C SER A 399 -39.58 22.50 -6.84
N ALA A 400 -39.48 23.34 -7.87
CA ALA A 400 -40.47 23.41 -8.94
C ALA A 400 -40.42 22.22 -9.91
N THR A 401 -39.37 21.38 -9.85
CA THR A 401 -39.20 20.20 -10.72
C THR A 401 -39.14 18.87 -9.95
N TYR A 402 -38.78 18.89 -8.67
CA TYR A 402 -38.75 17.76 -7.74
C TYR A 402 -40.08 17.72 -6.94
N GLY A 403 -41.16 17.32 -7.62
CA GLY A 403 -42.49 17.14 -7.04
C GLY A 403 -42.67 15.78 -6.34
N GLU A 404 -43.91 15.30 -6.23
CA GLU A 404 -44.22 14.00 -5.61
C GLU A 404 -43.59 12.82 -6.37
N ASP A 405 -43.35 12.96 -7.68
CA ASP A 405 -42.60 11.99 -8.51
C ASP A 405 -41.07 11.95 -8.21
N GLY A 406 -40.56 12.86 -7.37
CA GLY A 406 -39.14 13.00 -7.06
C GLY A 406 -38.29 13.30 -8.30
N VAL A 407 -37.34 12.42 -8.63
CA VAL A 407 -36.58 12.48 -9.89
C VAL A 407 -37.44 11.96 -11.05
N GLY A 408 -38.47 12.75 -11.39
CA GLY A 408 -39.37 12.53 -12.53
C GLY A 408 -38.79 13.00 -13.86
N SER A 409 -39.62 12.99 -14.91
CA SER A 409 -39.24 13.40 -16.28
C SER A 409 -38.77 14.87 -16.33
N SER A 410 -39.56 15.80 -15.79
CA SER A 410 -39.25 17.25 -15.82
C SER A 410 -37.95 17.60 -15.09
N PHE A 411 -37.65 16.92 -13.97
CA PHE A 411 -36.38 17.07 -13.26
C PHE A 411 -35.20 16.54 -14.09
N THR A 412 -35.39 15.36 -14.69
CA THR A 412 -34.36 14.69 -15.50
C THR A 412 -34.05 15.46 -16.78
N GLU A 413 -35.07 15.97 -17.49
CA GLU A 413 -34.91 16.81 -18.69
C GLU A 413 -34.09 18.08 -18.41
N LEU A 414 -34.27 18.70 -17.24
CA LEU A 414 -33.57 19.94 -16.86
C LEU A 414 -32.12 19.67 -16.41
N PHE A 415 -31.92 18.70 -15.52
CA PHE A 415 -30.64 18.55 -14.81
C PHE A 415 -29.72 17.46 -15.36
N GLN A 416 -30.21 16.46 -16.10
CA GLN A 416 -29.33 15.49 -16.77
C GLN A 416 -28.38 16.16 -17.79
N PRO A 417 -28.81 17.10 -18.65
CA PRO A 417 -27.91 17.82 -19.55
C PRO A 417 -26.90 18.69 -18.79
N LEU A 418 -27.27 19.28 -17.65
CA LEU A 418 -26.35 20.04 -16.80
C LEU A 418 -25.25 19.13 -16.23
N LEU A 419 -25.62 18.00 -15.63
CA LEU A 419 -24.66 17.06 -15.05
C LEU A 419 -23.68 16.52 -16.10
N TYR A 420 -24.16 16.11 -17.28
CA TYR A 420 -23.27 15.69 -18.37
C TYR A 420 -22.41 16.83 -18.90
N SER A 421 -22.91 18.08 -18.91
CA SER A 421 -22.12 19.24 -19.32
C SER A 421 -21.01 19.58 -18.30
N LEU A 422 -21.26 19.45 -17.00
CA LEU A 422 -20.24 19.57 -15.95
C LEU A 422 -19.19 18.46 -16.05
N CYS A 423 -19.61 17.23 -16.35
CA CYS A 423 -18.70 16.10 -16.61
C CYS A 423 -17.78 16.37 -17.81
N GLN A 424 -18.31 16.92 -18.92
CA GLN A 424 -17.51 17.31 -20.09
C GLN A 424 -16.55 18.48 -19.80
N GLU A 425 -16.97 19.49 -19.06
CA GLU A 425 -16.08 20.60 -18.67
C GLU A 425 -14.99 20.12 -17.71
N MET A 426 -15.30 19.18 -16.82
CA MET A 426 -14.29 18.52 -15.98
C MET A 426 -13.29 17.71 -16.82
N GLN A 427 -13.73 16.96 -17.84
CA GLN A 427 -12.84 16.25 -18.78
C GLN A 427 -11.85 17.21 -19.45
N LYS A 428 -12.34 18.28 -20.08
CA LYS A 428 -11.51 19.31 -20.76
C LYS A 428 -10.50 19.98 -19.83
N ARG A 429 -10.82 20.08 -18.53
CA ARG A 429 -10.08 20.86 -17.52
C ARG A 429 -9.34 19.98 -16.49
N SER A 430 -9.23 18.67 -16.72
CA SER A 430 -8.72 17.66 -15.76
C SER A 430 -7.19 17.67 -15.57
N SER A 431 -6.59 18.82 -15.22
CA SER A 431 -5.15 18.93 -14.96
C SER A 431 -4.80 20.08 -14.00
N PHE A 432 -3.83 19.85 -13.10
CA PHE A 432 -3.24 20.90 -12.25
C PHE A 432 -2.35 21.90 -13.02
N THR A 433 -2.26 21.78 -14.35
CA THR A 433 -1.57 22.78 -15.17
C THR A 433 -2.26 24.15 -15.17
N HIS A 434 -3.58 24.22 -14.92
CA HIS A 434 -4.34 25.47 -14.86
C HIS A 434 -5.12 25.58 -13.53
N GLU A 435 -4.63 26.39 -12.60
CA GLU A 435 -5.04 26.38 -11.19
C GLU A 435 -6.49 26.84 -10.92
N GLY A 436 -7.09 27.58 -11.86
CA GLY A 436 -8.47 28.05 -11.75
C GLY A 436 -9.52 27.15 -12.41
N THR A 437 -9.14 26.30 -13.38
CA THR A 437 -10.12 25.70 -14.30
C THR A 437 -10.76 24.42 -13.77
N TYR A 438 -10.00 23.57 -13.07
CA TYR A 438 -10.53 22.31 -12.52
C TYR A 438 -11.44 22.54 -11.30
N LYS A 439 -11.20 23.61 -10.53
CA LYS A 439 -11.91 23.92 -9.28
C LYS A 439 -13.39 24.20 -9.53
N LEU A 440 -13.71 24.99 -10.56
CA LEU A 440 -15.08 25.38 -10.93
C LEU A 440 -16.03 24.18 -11.04
N ALA A 441 -15.70 23.21 -11.91
CA ALA A 441 -16.56 22.04 -12.13
C ALA A 441 -16.66 21.12 -10.90
N LEU A 442 -15.57 20.96 -10.15
CA LEU A 442 -15.52 20.13 -8.95
C LEU A 442 -16.35 20.71 -7.80
N GLN A 443 -16.18 22.00 -7.51
CA GLN A 443 -16.94 22.72 -6.48
C GLN A 443 -18.41 22.86 -6.87
N SER A 444 -18.72 23.08 -8.15
CA SER A 444 -20.09 23.03 -8.67
C SER A 444 -20.78 21.71 -8.38
N LEU A 445 -20.10 20.58 -8.62
CA LEU A 445 -20.68 19.27 -8.35
C LEU A 445 -20.86 19.02 -6.84
N ALA A 446 -19.94 19.52 -5.99
CA ALA A 446 -20.06 19.44 -4.54
C ALA A 446 -21.26 20.24 -4.00
N GLU A 447 -21.40 21.50 -4.42
CA GLU A 447 -22.54 22.38 -4.07
C GLU A 447 -23.88 21.79 -4.55
N LEU A 448 -23.95 21.33 -5.82
CA LEU A 448 -25.15 20.64 -6.33
C LEU A 448 -25.53 19.43 -5.49
N CYS A 449 -24.54 18.65 -5.01
CA CYS A 449 -24.77 17.50 -4.14
C CYS A 449 -25.22 17.89 -2.72
N ASP A 450 -24.83 19.06 -2.17
CA ASP A 450 -25.28 19.43 -0.82
C ASP A 450 -26.70 19.99 -0.74
N ILE A 451 -27.34 20.33 -1.87
CA ILE A 451 -28.72 20.83 -1.87
C ILE A 451 -29.71 19.73 -1.41
N LYS A 452 -30.61 20.11 -0.50
CA LYS A 452 -31.63 19.25 0.14
C LYS A 452 -33.03 19.77 -0.15
N ILE A 453 -33.98 18.85 -0.29
CA ILE A 453 -35.42 19.13 -0.23
C ILE A 453 -36.03 18.13 0.76
N GLY A 454 -36.53 18.64 1.89
CA GLY A 454 -36.86 17.81 3.05
C GLY A 454 -35.62 17.01 3.49
N GLN A 455 -35.76 15.69 3.58
CA GLN A 455 -34.67 14.77 3.92
C GLN A 455 -33.89 14.25 2.69
N ASN A 456 -34.35 14.54 1.47
CA ASN A 456 -33.77 14.00 0.24
C ASN A 456 -32.72 14.95 -0.37
N ARG A 457 -31.79 14.39 -1.15
CA ARG A 457 -30.85 15.13 -2.01
C ARG A 457 -31.14 14.86 -3.50
N PRO A 458 -31.95 15.70 -4.18
CA PRO A 458 -32.40 15.46 -5.56
C PRO A 458 -31.28 15.19 -6.57
N MET A 459 -30.17 15.93 -6.46
CA MET A 459 -29.02 15.77 -7.37
C MET A 459 -28.29 14.45 -7.15
N CYS A 460 -28.10 14.02 -5.89
CA CYS A 460 -27.52 12.71 -5.58
C CYS A 460 -28.39 11.55 -6.08
N GLU A 461 -29.70 11.70 -6.00
CA GLU A 461 -30.66 10.71 -6.50
C GLU A 461 -30.67 10.64 -8.04
N LEU A 462 -30.57 11.76 -8.75
CA LEU A 462 -30.41 11.76 -10.21
C LEU A 462 -29.05 11.19 -10.64
N LEU A 463 -27.95 11.57 -9.98
CA LEU A 463 -26.59 11.11 -10.30
C LEU A 463 -26.48 9.59 -10.37
N VAL A 464 -27.06 8.87 -9.40
CA VAL A 464 -27.01 7.41 -9.34
C VAL A 464 -28.00 6.70 -10.29
N ARG A 465 -28.81 7.46 -11.03
CA ARG A 465 -29.75 6.98 -12.06
C ARG A 465 -29.22 7.20 -13.49
N LEU A 466 -28.08 7.88 -13.67
CA LEU A 466 -27.51 8.19 -14.99
C LEU A 466 -26.97 6.94 -15.71
N ASP A 467 -27.12 6.90 -17.05
CA ASP A 467 -26.55 5.86 -17.94
C ASP A 467 -25.04 5.63 -17.76
N LEU A 468 -24.33 6.67 -17.32
CA LEU A 468 -22.89 6.70 -17.07
C LEU A 468 -22.50 6.50 -15.60
N TRP A 469 -23.45 6.31 -14.66
CA TRP A 469 -23.09 6.09 -13.26
C TRP A 469 -22.16 4.88 -13.10
N MET A 470 -22.58 3.74 -13.62
CA MET A 470 -21.85 2.48 -13.58
C MET A 470 -22.07 1.68 -14.88
N PRO A 471 -21.39 2.03 -15.98
CA PRO A 471 -21.53 1.31 -17.25
C PRO A 471 -20.92 -0.10 -17.17
N GLU A 472 -21.53 -1.06 -17.86
CA GLU A 472 -21.02 -2.42 -17.99
C GLU A 472 -19.63 -2.45 -18.68
N PRO A 473 -18.78 -3.45 -18.40
CA PRO A 473 -17.51 -3.61 -19.10
C PRO A 473 -17.71 -3.80 -20.60
N LEU A 474 -16.93 -3.08 -21.42
CA LEU A 474 -16.96 -3.18 -22.88
C LEU A 474 -15.88 -4.14 -23.41
N THR A 475 -14.77 -4.29 -22.68
CA THR A 475 -13.67 -5.21 -23.02
C THR A 475 -13.09 -5.88 -21.76
N SER A 476 -12.00 -6.64 -21.93
CA SER A 476 -11.22 -7.17 -20.81
C SER A 476 -10.44 -6.10 -20.02
N ALA A 477 -10.44 -4.84 -20.47
CA ALA A 477 -9.79 -3.70 -19.83
C ALA A 477 -10.71 -2.97 -18.82
N ALA A 478 -11.54 -3.73 -18.10
CA ALA A 478 -12.63 -3.22 -17.26
C ALA A 478 -12.20 -2.16 -16.22
N GLY A 479 -10.98 -2.25 -15.67
CA GLY A 479 -10.46 -1.27 -14.70
C GLY A 479 -10.19 0.09 -15.34
N ILE A 480 -9.46 0.15 -16.46
CA ILE A 480 -9.19 1.43 -17.13
C ILE A 480 -10.49 2.03 -17.72
N GLU A 481 -11.41 1.19 -18.19
CA GLU A 481 -12.75 1.58 -18.63
C GLU A 481 -13.56 2.24 -17.49
N PHE A 482 -13.57 1.64 -16.30
CA PHE A 482 -14.27 2.22 -15.14
C PHE A 482 -13.72 3.62 -14.79
N SER A 483 -12.39 3.77 -14.80
CA SER A 483 -11.73 5.07 -14.60
C SER A 483 -11.83 6.06 -15.77
N ARG A 484 -12.58 5.76 -16.85
CA ARG A 484 -12.76 6.64 -18.03
C ARG A 484 -14.20 6.86 -18.48
N LEU A 485 -15.10 5.89 -18.23
CA LEU A 485 -16.48 5.89 -18.73
C LEU A 485 -17.53 6.20 -17.64
N THR A 486 -17.14 6.16 -16.36
CA THR A 486 -18.05 6.50 -15.25
C THR A 486 -18.25 8.01 -15.13
N PHE A 487 -19.40 8.45 -14.63
CA PHE A 487 -19.71 9.87 -14.43
C PHE A 487 -18.68 10.58 -13.53
N LEU A 488 -18.23 9.92 -12.46
CA LEU A 488 -17.26 10.48 -11.51
C LEU A 488 -15.79 10.35 -11.97
N SER A 489 -15.50 9.62 -13.05
CA SER A 489 -14.13 9.42 -13.56
C SER A 489 -13.35 10.74 -13.72
N PRO A 490 -13.87 11.80 -14.38
CA PRO A 490 -13.09 13.00 -14.65
C PRO A 490 -12.71 13.77 -13.38
N PHE A 491 -13.57 13.73 -12.35
CA PHE A 491 -13.36 14.35 -11.05
C PHE A 491 -12.31 13.56 -10.24
N LEU A 492 -12.38 12.22 -10.30
CA LEU A 492 -11.46 11.31 -9.62
C LEU A 492 -10.08 11.23 -10.30
N SER A 493 -9.98 11.50 -11.60
CA SER A 493 -8.75 11.34 -12.40
C SER A 493 -7.72 12.44 -12.22
N LEU A 494 -8.01 13.50 -11.44
CA LEU A 494 -7.04 14.55 -11.13
C LEU A 494 -5.81 13.97 -10.40
N SER A 495 -4.67 14.00 -11.08
CA SER A 495 -3.45 13.30 -10.68
C SER A 495 -2.20 14.15 -10.89
N VAL A 496 -1.13 13.78 -10.18
CA VAL A 496 0.21 14.36 -10.33
C VAL A 496 1.22 13.37 -10.90
N PHE A 497 0.84 12.11 -11.13
CA PHE A 497 1.74 11.09 -11.67
C PHE A 497 2.02 11.32 -13.16
N ALA A 498 3.28 11.11 -13.56
CA ALA A 498 3.73 11.28 -14.94
C ALA A 498 3.09 10.29 -15.92
N GLU A 499 2.64 9.14 -15.42
CA GLU A 499 1.88 8.14 -16.15
C GLU A 499 0.41 8.54 -16.39
N ASP A 500 -0.14 9.45 -15.57
CA ASP A 500 -1.55 9.86 -15.61
C ASP A 500 -1.74 11.19 -16.38
N ASP A 501 -0.96 12.23 -16.04
CA ASP A 501 -0.90 13.49 -16.80
C ASP A 501 0.57 13.90 -17.08
N PRO A 502 1.08 13.67 -18.31
CA PRO A 502 2.45 14.07 -18.66
C PRO A 502 2.66 15.59 -18.67
N LYS A 503 1.59 16.41 -18.75
CA LYS A 503 1.71 17.88 -18.77
C LYS A 503 2.26 18.43 -17.44
N ILE A 504 2.04 17.70 -16.33
CA ILE A 504 2.64 17.98 -15.02
C ILE A 504 4.17 17.92 -15.10
N VAL A 505 4.70 16.94 -15.83
CA VAL A 505 6.15 16.73 -16.00
C VAL A 505 6.81 17.94 -16.66
N ASP A 506 6.17 18.52 -17.68
CA ASP A 506 6.75 19.62 -18.44
C ASP A 506 6.51 20.99 -17.78
N LYS A 507 5.31 21.26 -17.22
CA LYS A 507 5.04 22.52 -16.49
C LYS A 507 5.89 22.65 -15.22
N PHE A 508 5.88 21.63 -14.36
CA PHE A 508 6.47 21.72 -13.02
C PHE A 508 7.90 21.18 -12.95
N TYR A 509 8.21 20.14 -13.73
CA TYR A 509 9.52 19.47 -13.70
C TYR A 509 10.26 19.55 -15.05
N GLY A 510 9.90 20.51 -15.91
CA GLY A 510 10.49 20.71 -17.23
C GLY A 510 12.00 20.99 -17.18
N ALA A 511 12.38 21.91 -16.29
CA ALA A 511 13.74 22.45 -16.14
C ALA A 511 14.81 21.37 -15.86
N THR A 512 15.96 21.48 -16.55
CA THR A 512 17.02 20.45 -16.55
C THR A 512 17.78 20.34 -15.23
N LYS A 513 17.73 21.37 -14.38
CA LYS A 513 18.31 21.40 -13.03
C LYS A 513 17.39 22.19 -12.08
N LEU A 514 16.53 21.48 -11.36
CA LEU A 514 15.81 22.03 -10.20
C LEU A 514 16.67 21.86 -8.95
N SER A 515 16.56 22.78 -7.99
CA SER A 515 17.13 22.58 -6.66
C SER A 515 16.23 21.65 -5.82
N ASN A 516 16.80 21.06 -4.77
CA ASN A 516 16.02 20.24 -3.83
C ASN A 516 14.93 21.06 -3.12
N GLU A 517 15.17 22.34 -2.87
CA GLU A 517 14.23 23.27 -2.21
C GLU A 517 13.10 23.67 -3.16
N SER A 518 13.42 24.04 -4.40
CA SER A 518 12.43 24.30 -5.45
C SER A 518 11.53 23.07 -5.66
N THR A 519 12.13 21.88 -5.68
CA THR A 519 11.39 20.61 -5.80
C THR A 519 10.45 20.39 -4.61
N LYS A 520 10.90 20.62 -3.36
CA LYS A 520 10.03 20.56 -2.17
C LYS A 520 8.86 21.54 -2.24
N MET A 521 9.10 22.79 -2.63
CA MET A 521 8.04 23.80 -2.76
C MET A 521 7.01 23.45 -3.84
N ILE A 522 7.46 22.91 -4.98
CA ILE A 522 6.59 22.40 -6.04
C ILE A 522 5.74 21.23 -5.54
N ASN A 523 6.37 20.24 -4.88
CA ASN A 523 5.66 19.10 -4.29
C ASN A 523 4.60 19.56 -3.29
N GLN A 524 4.94 20.47 -2.36
CA GLN A 524 3.99 20.99 -1.38
C GLN A 524 2.80 21.71 -2.04
N SER A 525 3.04 22.50 -3.10
CA SER A 525 1.96 23.15 -3.84
C SER A 525 1.02 22.14 -4.49
N LEU A 526 1.56 21.11 -5.14
CA LEU A 526 0.79 20.02 -5.74
C LEU A 526 0.04 19.18 -4.69
N GLN A 527 0.63 18.96 -3.52
CA GLN A 527 -0.01 18.28 -2.39
C GLN A 527 -1.19 19.08 -1.84
N ASN A 528 -1.05 20.40 -1.71
CA ASN A 528 -2.16 21.28 -1.32
C ASN A 528 -3.30 21.25 -2.35
N HIS A 529 -2.97 21.18 -3.65
CA HIS A 529 -3.96 21.03 -4.73
C HIS A 529 -4.67 19.66 -4.69
N LEU A 530 -3.93 18.57 -4.44
CA LEU A 530 -4.51 17.23 -4.25
C LEU A 530 -5.42 17.16 -3.02
N GLU A 531 -5.02 17.73 -1.89
CA GLU A 531 -5.80 17.69 -0.65
C GLU A 531 -7.09 18.52 -0.75
N LEU A 532 -7.09 19.64 -1.51
CA LEU A 532 -8.32 20.34 -1.87
C LEU A 532 -9.25 19.42 -2.69
N VAL A 533 -8.75 18.82 -3.77
CA VAL A 533 -9.54 17.91 -4.63
C VAL A 533 -10.14 16.76 -3.83
N ARG A 534 -9.33 16.14 -2.98
CA ARG A 534 -9.72 15.03 -2.10
C ARG A 534 -10.83 15.40 -1.12
N LYS A 535 -10.81 16.63 -0.57
CA LYS A 535 -11.86 17.15 0.30
C LYS A 535 -13.18 17.36 -0.44
N GLU A 536 -13.16 17.97 -1.63
CA GLU A 536 -14.38 18.14 -2.44
C GLU A 536 -14.96 16.80 -2.92
N LEU A 537 -14.10 15.86 -3.31
CA LEU A 537 -14.51 14.48 -3.64
C LEU A 537 -15.17 13.80 -2.44
N HIS A 538 -14.61 13.95 -1.22
CA HIS A 538 -15.25 13.45 -0.01
C HIS A 538 -16.60 14.12 0.22
N THR A 539 -16.75 15.43 0.05
CA THR A 539 -18.04 16.14 0.16
C THR A 539 -19.09 15.57 -0.80
N ILE A 540 -18.72 15.32 -2.06
CA ILE A 540 -19.59 14.71 -3.07
C ILE A 540 -20.03 13.31 -2.63
N PHE A 541 -19.08 12.41 -2.34
CA PHE A 541 -19.39 11.03 -1.93
C PHE A 541 -20.17 10.96 -0.61
N HIS A 542 -19.81 11.77 0.38
CA HIS A 542 -20.52 11.87 1.66
C HIS A 542 -21.98 12.30 1.45
N SER A 543 -22.24 13.31 0.62
CA SER A 543 -23.61 13.72 0.30
C SER A 543 -24.41 12.59 -0.37
N ILE A 544 -23.83 11.89 -1.35
CA ILE A 544 -24.49 10.77 -2.03
C ILE A 544 -24.74 9.58 -1.08
N LEU A 545 -23.84 9.31 -0.13
CA LEU A 545 -23.95 8.21 0.84
C LEU A 545 -24.88 8.54 2.03
N VAL A 546 -24.96 9.81 2.46
CA VAL A 546 -25.92 10.23 3.49
C VAL A 546 -27.36 10.10 2.98
N ASN A 547 -27.63 10.45 1.72
CA ASN A 547 -28.97 10.33 1.13
C ASN A 547 -29.39 8.86 0.91
N THR A 548 -30.46 8.42 1.59
CA THR A 548 -30.87 7.00 1.62
C THR A 548 -31.25 6.44 0.25
N SER A 549 -31.85 7.22 -0.65
CA SER A 549 -32.21 6.76 -2.00
C SER A 549 -31.01 6.55 -2.93
N SER A 550 -29.84 7.14 -2.64
CA SER A 550 -28.62 6.98 -3.44
C SER A 550 -27.53 6.12 -2.81
N ARG A 551 -27.56 5.91 -1.48
CA ARG A 551 -26.55 5.16 -0.72
C ARG A 551 -26.23 3.78 -1.33
N GLY A 552 -27.25 2.99 -1.66
CA GLY A 552 -27.06 1.64 -2.21
C GLY A 552 -26.27 1.62 -3.52
N ASN A 553 -26.64 2.49 -4.48
CA ASN A 553 -25.96 2.58 -5.78
C ASN A 553 -24.55 3.16 -5.67
N ALA A 554 -24.26 3.96 -4.63
CA ALA A 554 -22.92 4.44 -4.33
C ALA A 554 -22.02 3.38 -3.67
N MET A 555 -22.57 2.52 -2.81
CA MET A 555 -21.85 1.35 -2.29
C MET A 555 -21.55 0.34 -3.42
N ASN A 556 -22.52 0.09 -4.31
CA ASN A 556 -22.32 -0.72 -5.51
C ASN A 556 -21.21 -0.14 -6.43
N TYR A 557 -21.15 1.20 -6.58
CA TYR A 557 -20.09 1.86 -7.36
C TYR A 557 -18.70 1.65 -6.76
N LEU A 558 -18.56 1.78 -5.44
CA LEU A 558 -17.30 1.59 -4.72
C LEU A 558 -16.84 0.12 -4.78
N GLU A 559 -17.76 -0.81 -4.60
CA GLU A 559 -17.52 -2.26 -4.78
C GLU A 559 -17.04 -2.58 -6.20
N GLU A 560 -17.77 -2.14 -7.23
CA GLU A 560 -17.45 -2.40 -8.63
C GLU A 560 -16.11 -1.77 -9.04
N CYS A 561 -15.77 -0.62 -8.46
CA CYS A 561 -14.47 0.04 -8.62
C CYS A 561 -13.31 -0.85 -8.14
N LEU A 562 -13.45 -1.49 -6.97
CA LEU A 562 -12.44 -2.40 -6.44
C LEU A 562 -12.42 -3.72 -7.24
N ARG A 563 -13.58 -4.31 -7.52
CA ARG A 563 -13.74 -5.59 -8.24
C ARG A 563 -13.10 -5.56 -9.63
N ARG A 564 -13.26 -4.46 -10.38
CA ARG A 564 -12.61 -4.27 -11.70
C ARG A 564 -11.10 -4.04 -11.61
N ASN A 565 -10.56 -3.77 -10.42
CA ASN A 565 -9.16 -3.44 -10.17
C ASN A 565 -8.38 -4.45 -9.31
N GLU A 566 -8.98 -5.58 -8.90
CA GLU A 566 -8.35 -6.63 -8.09
C GLU A 566 -6.95 -7.04 -8.59
N LYS A 567 -6.74 -7.06 -9.91
CA LYS A 567 -5.47 -7.40 -10.55
C LYS A 567 -4.33 -6.40 -10.26
N ARG A 568 -4.61 -5.26 -9.62
CA ARG A 568 -3.58 -4.34 -9.08
C ARG A 568 -2.78 -4.96 -7.93
N ALA A 569 -3.33 -5.95 -7.20
CA ALA A 569 -2.61 -6.71 -6.17
C ALA A 569 -1.50 -7.61 -6.74
N GLN A 570 -1.60 -8.01 -8.02
CA GLN A 570 -0.68 -8.99 -8.61
C GLN A 570 0.76 -8.46 -8.68
N LEU A 571 1.73 -9.32 -8.36
CA LEU A 571 3.16 -8.98 -8.38
C LEU A 571 3.60 -8.34 -9.71
N HIS A 572 3.01 -8.78 -10.83
CA HIS A 572 3.21 -8.21 -12.16
C HIS A 572 1.86 -7.79 -12.80
N SER A 573 1.26 -6.74 -12.24
CA SER A 573 0.12 -6.04 -12.83
C SER A 573 0.39 -5.59 -14.27
N ASN A 574 -0.65 -5.60 -15.12
CA ASN A 574 -0.62 -4.97 -16.43
C ASN A 574 -1.39 -3.64 -16.37
N ASP A 575 -0.67 -2.55 -16.11
CA ASP A 575 -1.21 -1.20 -15.93
C ASP A 575 -2.12 -0.71 -17.10
N ARG A 576 -2.03 -1.33 -18.29
CA ARG A 576 -2.87 -0.98 -19.46
C ARG A 576 -4.34 -1.38 -19.35
N ILE A 577 -4.70 -2.29 -18.42
CA ILE A 577 -6.07 -2.79 -18.24
C ILE A 577 -6.72 -2.35 -16.92
N LEU A 578 -6.01 -1.55 -16.13
CA LEU A 578 -6.34 -1.19 -14.74
C LEU A 578 -6.53 0.33 -14.61
N SER A 579 -7.22 0.78 -13.57
CA SER A 579 -7.35 2.21 -13.27
C SER A 579 -5.99 2.82 -12.90
N SER A 580 -5.85 4.12 -13.20
CA SER A 580 -4.67 4.94 -12.89
C SER A 580 -4.37 5.03 -11.39
N ASP A 581 -3.11 5.35 -11.06
CA ASP A 581 -2.66 5.41 -9.67
C ASP A 581 -3.28 6.61 -8.94
N GLY A 582 -3.42 7.77 -9.59
CA GLY A 582 -4.09 8.93 -9.02
C GLY A 582 -5.57 8.69 -8.74
N PHE A 583 -6.29 8.06 -9.67
CA PHE A 583 -7.71 7.71 -9.53
C PHE A 583 -7.94 6.81 -8.30
N MET A 584 -7.10 5.77 -8.14
CA MET A 584 -7.21 4.84 -7.02
C MET A 584 -6.85 5.48 -5.67
N LEU A 585 -5.87 6.38 -5.61
CA LEU A 585 -5.52 7.12 -4.38
C LEU A 585 -6.54 8.19 -3.98
N ASN A 586 -7.33 8.69 -4.95
CA ASN A 586 -8.44 9.60 -4.67
C ASN A 586 -9.65 8.84 -4.11
N ILE A 587 -10.01 7.67 -4.65
CA ILE A 587 -10.99 6.76 -4.03
C ILE A 587 -10.55 6.33 -2.62
N LEU A 588 -9.27 5.97 -2.44
CA LEU A 588 -8.69 5.64 -1.14
C LEU A 588 -8.91 6.75 -0.12
N THR A 589 -8.61 8.00 -0.49
CA THR A 589 -8.77 9.14 0.42
C THR A 589 -10.23 9.35 0.80
N VAL A 590 -11.18 9.22 -0.12
CA VAL A 590 -12.62 9.30 0.19
C VAL A 590 -13.01 8.24 1.21
N LEU A 591 -12.61 6.98 1.01
CA LEU A 591 -12.90 5.87 1.93
C LEU A 591 -12.22 6.05 3.30
N GLN A 592 -11.00 6.56 3.35
CA GLN A 592 -10.32 6.93 4.60
C GLN A 592 -11.09 8.02 5.36
N MET A 593 -11.47 9.11 4.69
CA MET A 593 -12.17 10.24 5.31
C MET A 593 -13.56 9.85 5.83
N LEU A 594 -14.28 8.98 5.11
CA LEU A 594 -15.52 8.38 5.60
C LEU A 594 -15.30 7.48 6.83
N SER A 595 -14.14 6.81 6.91
CA SER A 595 -13.80 5.88 8.00
C SER A 595 -13.39 6.55 9.32
N VAL A 596 -13.00 7.83 9.32
CA VAL A 596 -12.52 8.56 10.53
C VAL A 596 -13.51 8.53 11.70
N LYS A 597 -14.82 8.43 11.43
CA LYS A 597 -15.87 8.40 12.48
C LYS A 597 -16.30 6.99 12.91
N ILE A 598 -15.62 5.94 12.44
CA ILE A 598 -15.98 4.54 12.74
C ILE A 598 -15.24 4.09 14.01
N SER A 599 -15.98 3.86 15.10
CA SER A 599 -15.45 3.17 16.28
C SER A 599 -15.29 1.68 16.01
N VAL A 600 -14.13 1.10 16.32
CA VAL A 600 -13.80 -0.31 16.04
C VAL A 600 -14.84 -1.27 16.61
N ASP A 601 -15.41 -0.97 17.78
CA ASP A 601 -16.41 -1.77 18.50
C ASP A 601 -17.79 -1.85 17.81
N LYS A 602 -17.97 -1.13 16.69
CA LYS A 602 -19.18 -1.20 15.83
C LYS A 602 -18.92 -1.92 14.51
N ILE A 603 -17.70 -2.41 14.29
CA ILE A 603 -17.32 -3.25 13.14
C ILE A 603 -17.64 -4.70 13.50
N ASP A 604 -18.36 -5.40 12.62
CA ASP A 604 -18.51 -6.86 12.73
C ASP A 604 -17.26 -7.53 12.12
N PRO A 605 -16.45 -8.26 12.90
CA PRO A 605 -15.22 -8.89 12.40
C PRO A 605 -15.49 -10.07 11.46
N TYR A 606 -16.69 -10.66 11.47
CA TYR A 606 -17.06 -11.75 10.56
C TYR A 606 -17.47 -11.27 9.16
N TYR A 607 -17.66 -9.96 8.96
CA TYR A 607 -18.17 -9.40 7.71
C TYR A 607 -17.44 -9.86 6.42
N PRO A 608 -16.10 -10.01 6.35
CA PRO A 608 -15.42 -10.50 5.14
C PRO A 608 -15.85 -11.91 4.68
N PHE A 609 -16.53 -12.66 5.55
CA PHE A 609 -17.05 -14.00 5.30
C PHE A 609 -18.60 -14.04 5.23
N HIS A 610 -19.28 -12.92 5.47
CA HIS A 610 -20.73 -12.82 5.46
C HIS A 610 -21.29 -12.99 4.02
N PRO A 611 -22.38 -13.73 3.80
CA PRO A 611 -23.05 -13.88 2.50
C PRO A 611 -23.53 -12.59 1.78
N LEU A 612 -23.41 -11.41 2.41
CA LEU A 612 -23.76 -10.10 1.85
C LEU A 612 -22.54 -9.15 1.82
N SER A 613 -21.33 -9.69 1.95
CA SER A 613 -20.10 -8.91 1.87
C SER A 613 -19.85 -8.43 0.44
N ARG A 614 -19.49 -7.16 0.32
CA ARG A 614 -19.03 -6.52 -0.93
C ARG A 614 -17.57 -6.84 -1.25
N VAL A 615 -16.88 -7.41 -0.28
CA VAL A 615 -15.45 -7.72 -0.29
C VAL A 615 -15.24 -9.07 0.39
N CYS A 616 -15.79 -10.11 -0.25
CA CYS A 616 -15.60 -11.50 0.16
C CYS A 616 -14.13 -11.90 0.00
N VAL A 617 -13.54 -12.47 1.04
CA VAL A 617 -12.19 -13.05 0.95
C VAL A 617 -12.24 -14.36 0.15
N LYS A 618 -11.27 -14.55 -0.75
CA LYS A 618 -11.34 -15.56 -1.82
C LYS A 618 -10.90 -16.95 -1.35
N LYS A 619 -11.15 -17.96 -2.18
CA LYS A 619 -10.75 -19.36 -1.91
C LYS A 619 -9.25 -19.62 -2.10
N ASP A 620 -8.62 -18.88 -3.01
CA ASP A 620 -7.22 -19.01 -3.42
C ASP A 620 -6.24 -18.10 -2.66
N GLU A 621 -6.74 -17.22 -1.79
CA GLU A 621 -5.92 -16.35 -0.93
C GLU A 621 -5.36 -17.12 0.28
N THR A 622 -4.07 -16.92 0.61
CA THR A 622 -3.43 -17.56 1.77
C THR A 622 -3.92 -16.95 3.09
N ARG A 623 -3.88 -17.74 4.18
CA ARG A 623 -4.51 -17.43 5.46
C ARG A 623 -3.53 -17.45 6.63
N LEU A 624 -3.73 -16.52 7.58
CA LEU A 624 -2.81 -16.29 8.69
C LEU A 624 -2.51 -17.55 9.50
N LYS A 625 -3.50 -18.42 9.78
CA LYS A 625 -3.26 -19.68 10.51
C LYS A 625 -4.16 -20.85 10.08
N MET A 626 -4.53 -20.92 8.80
CA MET A 626 -5.48 -21.92 8.32
C MET A 626 -5.05 -22.51 6.96
N THR A 627 -5.28 -23.80 6.71
CA THR A 627 -5.13 -24.37 5.37
C THR A 627 -6.36 -24.04 4.52
N SER A 628 -6.26 -24.15 3.19
CA SER A 628 -7.42 -23.96 2.31
C SER A 628 -8.54 -24.97 2.62
N GLU A 629 -8.20 -26.23 2.94
CA GLU A 629 -9.20 -27.24 3.32
C GLU A 629 -9.89 -26.90 4.64
N ASP A 630 -9.14 -26.44 5.64
CA ASP A 630 -9.69 -26.09 6.96
C ASP A 630 -10.52 -24.81 6.88
N ALA A 631 -10.12 -23.87 6.02
CA ALA A 631 -10.92 -22.70 5.70
C ALA A 631 -12.25 -23.08 5.03
N GLU A 632 -12.28 -24.06 4.12
CA GLU A 632 -13.56 -24.54 3.56
C GLU A 632 -14.44 -25.24 4.61
N LYS A 633 -13.87 -26.07 5.50
CA LYS A 633 -14.59 -26.69 6.63
C LYS A 633 -15.18 -25.61 7.56
N TRP A 634 -14.40 -24.57 7.85
CA TRP A 634 -14.81 -23.45 8.71
C TRP A 634 -15.86 -22.55 8.06
N MET A 635 -15.73 -22.23 6.76
CA MET A 635 -16.75 -21.51 5.99
C MET A 635 -18.10 -22.24 6.00
N VAL A 636 -18.09 -23.58 5.95
CA VAL A 636 -19.32 -24.38 6.13
C VAL A 636 -19.84 -24.27 7.56
N HIS A 637 -18.98 -24.32 8.58
CA HIS A 637 -19.42 -24.17 9.98
C HIS A 637 -20.08 -22.80 10.26
N ILE A 638 -19.47 -21.69 9.82
CA ILE A 638 -20.04 -20.35 10.03
C ILE A 638 -21.28 -20.08 9.16
N SER A 639 -21.52 -20.86 8.10
CA SER A 639 -22.73 -20.69 7.26
C SER A 639 -24.03 -20.92 8.04
N PHE A 640 -23.98 -21.64 9.17
CA PHE A 640 -25.11 -21.89 10.06
C PHE A 640 -25.35 -20.78 11.11
N LEU A 641 -24.52 -19.74 11.16
CA LEU A 641 -24.70 -18.61 12.08
C LEU A 641 -25.90 -17.74 11.70
N GLN A 642 -26.50 -17.07 12.69
CA GLN A 642 -27.58 -16.10 12.47
C GLN A 642 -26.99 -14.74 12.07
N TRP A 643 -26.82 -14.55 10.76
CA TRP A 643 -26.31 -13.32 10.17
C TRP A 643 -27.24 -12.12 10.38
N GLN A 644 -26.68 -10.98 10.78
CA GLN A 644 -27.38 -9.69 10.84
C GLN A 644 -26.98 -8.83 9.64
N ASN A 645 -27.94 -8.12 9.03
CA ASN A 645 -27.65 -7.23 7.88
C ASN A 645 -26.46 -6.30 8.17
N PRO A 646 -25.45 -6.23 7.29
CA PRO A 646 -24.26 -5.42 7.49
C PRO A 646 -24.59 -3.94 7.73
N LYS A 647 -23.89 -3.34 8.69
CA LYS A 647 -23.94 -1.90 8.96
C LYS A 647 -23.02 -1.17 7.99
N PHE A 648 -23.44 0.01 7.52
CA PHE A 648 -22.63 0.87 6.64
C PHE A 648 -21.21 1.13 7.17
N SER A 649 -21.02 1.25 8.49
CA SER A 649 -19.70 1.35 9.12
C SER A 649 -18.82 0.13 8.84
N THR A 650 -19.37 -1.07 8.94
CA THR A 650 -18.65 -2.31 8.65
C THR A 650 -18.33 -2.42 7.16
N GLU A 651 -19.31 -2.18 6.28
CA GLU A 651 -19.10 -2.19 4.82
C GLU A 651 -18.02 -1.18 4.42
N CYS A 652 -18.11 0.06 4.90
CA CYS A 652 -17.18 1.15 4.56
C CYS A 652 -15.76 0.86 5.05
N PHE A 653 -15.60 0.31 6.27
CA PHE A 653 -14.30 -0.06 6.80
C PHE A 653 -13.62 -1.14 5.95
N PHE A 654 -14.32 -2.23 5.62
CA PHE A 654 -13.71 -3.29 4.83
C PHE A 654 -13.53 -2.91 3.35
N LEU A 655 -14.38 -2.05 2.78
CA LEU A 655 -14.12 -1.41 1.49
C LEU A 655 -12.85 -0.53 1.53
N ALA A 656 -12.64 0.23 2.61
CA ALA A 656 -11.41 1.02 2.79
C ALA A 656 -10.16 0.13 2.89
N LEU A 657 -10.22 -1.00 3.61
CA LEU A 657 -9.12 -1.97 3.71
C LEU A 657 -8.77 -2.62 2.37
N HIS A 658 -9.76 -3.05 1.59
CA HIS A 658 -9.50 -3.60 0.24
C HIS A 658 -9.07 -2.51 -0.74
N CYS A 659 -9.53 -1.26 -0.57
CA CYS A 659 -9.01 -0.14 -1.33
C CYS A 659 -7.54 0.14 -1.00
N HIS A 660 -7.13 0.09 0.27
CA HIS A 660 -5.73 0.17 0.70
C HIS A 660 -4.85 -0.84 -0.06
N HIS A 661 -5.26 -2.11 -0.06
CA HIS A 661 -4.56 -3.20 -0.76
C HIS A 661 -4.46 -2.98 -2.27
N LEU A 662 -5.49 -2.44 -2.92
CA LEU A 662 -5.53 -2.22 -4.37
C LEU A 662 -4.99 -0.86 -4.83
N SER A 663 -4.73 0.09 -3.94
CA SER A 663 -4.29 1.46 -4.28
C SER A 663 -2.88 1.76 -3.78
N ILE A 664 -2.70 2.03 -2.49
CA ILE A 664 -1.43 2.53 -1.93
C ILE A 664 -0.32 1.49 -2.05
N ILE A 665 -0.56 0.22 -1.66
CA ILE A 665 0.47 -0.82 -1.65
C ILE A 665 1.08 -1.07 -3.06
N PRO A 666 0.27 -1.23 -4.14
CA PRO A 666 0.79 -1.25 -5.52
C PRO A 666 1.59 0.01 -5.89
N CYS A 667 1.19 1.20 -5.45
CA CYS A 667 1.92 2.43 -5.70
C CYS A 667 3.28 2.47 -4.98
N LEU A 668 3.37 1.99 -3.73
CA LEU A 668 4.63 1.87 -2.99
C LEU A 668 5.57 0.87 -3.67
N ARG A 669 5.05 -0.31 -4.04
CA ARG A 669 5.78 -1.35 -4.79
C ARG A 669 6.30 -0.82 -6.12
N LYS A 670 5.47 -0.07 -6.87
CA LYS A 670 5.83 0.59 -8.14
C LYS A 670 6.88 1.69 -7.96
N TYR A 671 6.79 2.50 -6.91
CA TYR A 671 7.80 3.51 -6.56
C TYR A 671 9.16 2.87 -6.28
N THR A 672 9.22 1.85 -5.40
CA THR A 672 10.47 1.16 -5.04
C THR A 672 11.11 0.51 -6.27
N ARG A 673 10.32 -0.13 -7.14
CA ARG A 673 10.77 -0.64 -8.45
C ARG A 673 11.33 0.48 -9.34
N ARG A 674 10.67 1.65 -9.40
CA ARG A 674 11.14 2.82 -10.17
C ARG A 674 12.50 3.33 -9.64
N VAL A 675 12.69 3.39 -8.32
CA VAL A 675 13.98 3.78 -7.69
C VAL A 675 15.09 2.77 -8.03
N ARG A 676 14.83 1.47 -7.91
CA ARG A 676 15.79 0.41 -8.31
C ARG A 676 16.17 0.51 -9.79
N ALA A 677 15.18 0.71 -10.68
CA ALA A 677 15.41 0.87 -12.11
C ALA A 677 16.22 2.13 -12.48
N ILE A 678 16.03 3.26 -11.76
CA ILE A 678 16.85 4.47 -11.96
C ILE A 678 18.31 4.20 -11.64
N ARG A 679 18.61 3.53 -10.51
CA ARG A 679 19.98 3.15 -10.14
C ARG A 679 20.59 2.27 -11.23
N GLU A 680 19.87 1.25 -11.67
CA GLU A 680 20.38 0.28 -12.64
C GLU A 680 20.64 0.88 -14.03
N TYR A 681 19.72 1.69 -14.58
CA TYR A 681 19.98 2.37 -15.86
C TYR A 681 21.09 3.43 -15.76
N THR A 682 21.34 3.98 -14.57
CA THR A 682 22.47 4.88 -14.32
C THR A 682 23.79 4.09 -14.31
N ARG A 683 23.87 3.01 -13.52
CA ARG A 683 25.02 2.10 -13.44
C ARG A 683 25.43 1.56 -14.81
N ILE A 684 24.48 0.97 -15.56
CA ILE A 684 24.73 0.42 -16.90
C ILE A 684 25.25 1.51 -17.88
N ALA A 685 24.78 2.76 -17.74
CA ALA A 685 25.27 3.88 -18.55
C ALA A 685 26.69 4.32 -18.13
N GLU A 686 27.01 4.29 -16.85
CA GLU A 686 28.34 4.61 -16.31
C GLU A 686 29.36 3.53 -16.68
N ASP A 687 29.04 2.25 -16.56
CA ASP A 687 29.89 1.12 -16.96
C ASP A 687 30.21 1.15 -18.47
N LEU A 688 29.21 1.47 -19.31
CA LEU A 688 29.42 1.62 -20.74
C LEU A 688 30.28 2.86 -21.07
N GLN A 689 30.19 3.93 -20.28
CA GLN A 689 31.05 5.11 -20.45
C GLN A 689 32.49 4.85 -20.01
N GLN A 690 32.71 4.17 -18.87
CA GLN A 690 34.04 3.81 -18.39
C GLN A 690 34.80 2.94 -19.42
N SER A 691 34.07 2.11 -20.16
CA SER A 691 34.62 1.28 -21.24
C SER A 691 34.76 1.99 -22.60
N GLU A 692 34.48 3.30 -22.73
CA GLU A 692 34.54 4.03 -24.03
C GLU A 692 35.92 3.94 -24.69
N ASN A 693 37.01 3.91 -23.92
CA ASN A 693 38.38 3.75 -24.45
C ASN A 693 38.58 2.46 -25.26
N VAL A 694 37.80 1.41 -25.00
CA VAL A 694 37.89 0.11 -25.67
C VAL A 694 37.02 0.08 -26.92
N TRP A 695 35.75 0.50 -26.82
CA TRP A 695 34.79 0.36 -27.92
C TRP A 695 34.76 1.55 -28.89
N SER A 696 35.25 2.73 -28.52
CA SER A 696 35.27 3.92 -29.40
C SER A 696 36.16 3.75 -30.64
N GLN A 697 37.20 2.90 -30.53
CA GLN A 697 38.15 2.58 -31.60
C GLN A 697 37.54 1.70 -32.71
N ILE A 698 36.38 1.06 -32.46
CA ILE A 698 35.74 0.09 -33.36
C ILE A 698 34.46 0.72 -33.92
N PRO A 699 34.42 1.21 -35.19
CA PRO A 699 33.35 2.10 -35.66
C PRO A 699 31.91 1.59 -35.47
N HIS A 700 31.66 0.30 -35.73
CA HIS A 700 30.32 -0.28 -35.59
C HIS A 700 29.88 -0.39 -34.11
N LEU A 701 30.82 -0.68 -33.20
CA LEU A 701 30.54 -0.66 -31.76
C LEU A 701 30.40 0.77 -31.24
N ALA A 702 31.19 1.71 -31.75
CA ALA A 702 31.13 3.12 -31.36
C ALA A 702 29.76 3.75 -31.64
N VAL A 703 29.18 3.51 -32.83
CA VAL A 703 27.82 3.99 -33.15
C VAL A 703 26.78 3.32 -32.25
N ARG A 704 26.82 1.99 -32.12
CA ARG A 704 25.85 1.22 -31.30
C ARG A 704 25.89 1.61 -29.83
N ASN A 705 27.09 1.67 -29.24
CA ASN A 705 27.28 1.93 -27.82
C ASN A 705 26.97 3.41 -27.50
N ARG A 706 27.28 4.37 -28.37
CA ARG A 706 26.82 5.76 -28.21
C ARG A 706 25.29 5.91 -28.26
N HIS A 707 24.61 5.12 -29.09
CA HIS A 707 23.14 5.07 -29.09
C HIS A 707 22.59 4.46 -27.78
N LEU A 708 23.14 3.32 -27.31
CA LEU A 708 22.75 2.70 -26.05
C LEU A 708 22.98 3.63 -24.85
N LEU A 709 24.14 4.28 -24.77
CA LEU A 709 24.49 5.24 -23.72
C LEU A 709 23.49 6.41 -23.64
N ARG A 710 23.06 6.95 -24.79
CA ARG A 710 21.98 7.96 -24.84
C ARG A 710 20.67 7.36 -24.35
N ARG A 711 20.23 6.24 -24.91
CA ARG A 711 18.97 5.55 -24.57
C ARG A 711 18.84 5.25 -23.07
N TRP A 712 19.90 4.74 -22.43
CA TRP A 712 19.88 4.42 -21.00
C TRP A 712 19.87 5.67 -20.13
N ARG A 713 20.67 6.70 -20.44
CA ARG A 713 20.62 8.00 -19.74
C ARG A 713 19.25 8.67 -19.89
N ASP A 714 18.64 8.63 -21.06
CA ASP A 714 17.35 9.27 -21.31
C ASP A 714 16.18 8.50 -20.69
N GLN A 715 16.28 7.17 -20.59
CA GLN A 715 15.37 6.34 -19.79
C GLN A 715 15.53 6.63 -18.29
N ALA A 716 16.77 6.74 -17.77
CA ALA A 716 17.04 7.10 -16.38
C ALA A 716 16.47 8.49 -16.03
N LYS A 717 16.68 9.51 -16.90
CA LYS A 717 16.07 10.84 -16.76
C LYS A 717 14.54 10.79 -16.75
N ARG A 718 13.92 10.02 -17.66
CA ARG A 718 12.45 9.88 -17.73
C ARG A 718 11.90 9.28 -16.44
N LEU A 719 12.51 8.20 -15.96
CA LEU A 719 12.12 7.57 -14.69
C LEU A 719 12.39 8.49 -13.50
N ALA A 720 13.47 9.28 -13.50
CA ALA A 720 13.76 10.27 -12.46
C ALA A 720 12.69 11.39 -12.41
N LYS A 721 12.26 11.92 -13.56
CA LYS A 721 11.13 12.88 -13.61
C LYS A 721 9.83 12.24 -13.08
N ALA A 722 9.51 11.01 -13.50
CA ALA A 722 8.35 10.27 -12.99
C ALA A 722 8.44 9.93 -11.49
N LYS A 723 9.66 9.75 -10.95
CA LYS A 723 9.92 9.58 -9.51
C LYS A 723 9.57 10.87 -8.76
N VAL A 724 10.01 12.04 -9.22
CA VAL A 724 9.68 13.33 -8.55
C VAL A 724 8.17 13.63 -8.61
N CYS A 725 7.51 13.31 -9.73
CA CYS A 725 6.05 13.37 -9.82
C CYS A 725 5.35 12.48 -8.77
N ALA A 726 5.89 11.27 -8.55
CA ALA A 726 5.40 10.37 -7.51
C ALA A 726 5.80 10.78 -6.09
N ASP A 727 6.88 11.55 -5.88
CA ASP A 727 7.19 12.15 -4.58
C ASP A 727 6.08 13.11 -4.16
N ALA A 728 5.60 13.96 -5.08
CA ALA A 728 4.45 14.83 -4.80
C ALA A 728 3.16 14.02 -4.48
N GLY A 729 2.91 12.92 -5.20
CA GLY A 729 1.69 12.11 -5.03
C GLY A 729 1.67 11.17 -3.82
N LEU A 730 2.84 10.67 -3.37
CA LEU A 730 2.96 9.64 -2.33
C LEU A 730 3.64 10.13 -1.04
N LEU A 731 4.63 11.03 -1.12
CA LEU A 731 5.36 11.52 0.05
C LEU A 731 4.65 12.76 0.64
N ASP A 732 3.35 12.59 0.89
CA ASP A 732 2.43 13.55 1.50
C ASP A 732 2.13 13.11 2.93
N ALA A 733 2.46 13.94 3.91
CA ALA A 733 2.24 13.64 5.32
C ALA A 733 0.74 13.45 5.66
N ASN A 734 -0.17 14.11 4.93
CA ASN A 734 -1.62 13.98 5.16
C ASN A 734 -2.13 12.62 4.68
N LEU A 735 -1.75 12.21 3.46
CA LEU A 735 -2.06 10.88 2.93
C LEU A 735 -1.46 9.77 3.80
N LEU A 736 -0.17 9.85 4.12
CA LEU A 736 0.51 8.82 4.90
C LEU A 736 0.04 8.77 6.36
N GLY A 737 -0.27 9.92 6.98
CA GLY A 737 -0.89 9.98 8.31
C GLY A 737 -2.29 9.37 8.33
N ARG A 738 -3.13 9.65 7.31
CA ARG A 738 -4.44 8.99 7.14
C ARG A 738 -4.29 7.48 6.92
N CYS A 739 -3.31 7.04 6.15
CA CYS A 739 -3.01 5.61 5.98
C CYS A 739 -2.62 4.94 7.31
N LEU A 740 -1.72 5.55 8.09
CA LEU A 740 -1.25 4.99 9.36
C LEU A 740 -2.37 4.94 10.41
N SER A 741 -3.19 5.99 10.50
CA SER A 741 -4.38 6.03 11.36
C SER A 741 -5.38 4.93 11.02
N PHE A 742 -5.66 4.71 9.72
CA PHE A 742 -6.53 3.62 9.28
C PHE A 742 -5.93 2.24 9.60
N TYR A 743 -4.63 2.03 9.34
CA TYR A 743 -3.97 0.78 9.74
C TYR A 743 -3.95 0.59 11.27
N GLY A 744 -3.94 1.65 12.08
CA GLY A 744 -4.16 1.58 13.54
C GLY A 744 -5.48 0.90 13.91
N MET A 745 -6.57 1.25 13.21
CA MET A 745 -7.89 0.60 13.38
C MET A 745 -7.87 -0.87 12.96
N VAL A 746 -7.14 -1.21 11.89
CA VAL A 746 -6.97 -2.61 11.42
C VAL A 746 -6.15 -3.43 12.42
N MET A 747 -5.08 -2.87 12.99
CA MET A 747 -4.30 -3.51 14.05
C MET A 747 -5.16 -3.74 15.30
N ASN A 748 -5.94 -2.73 15.74
CA ASN A 748 -6.87 -2.85 16.86
C ASN A 748 -7.91 -3.97 16.64
N LEU A 749 -8.47 -4.09 15.42
CA LEU A 749 -9.38 -5.17 15.05
C LEU A 749 -8.72 -6.56 15.12
N LEU A 750 -7.53 -6.72 14.54
CA LEU A 750 -6.76 -7.98 14.56
C LEU A 750 -6.37 -8.41 15.98
N LEU A 751 -6.03 -7.45 16.84
CA LEU A 751 -5.72 -7.70 18.25
C LEU A 751 -6.98 -8.10 19.04
N LYS A 752 -8.12 -7.43 18.80
CA LYS A 752 -9.42 -7.80 19.40
C LYS A 752 -9.90 -9.20 19.00
N THR A 753 -9.68 -9.66 17.77
CA THR A 753 -10.01 -11.06 17.39
C THR A 753 -9.08 -12.10 18.03
N LEU A 754 -7.95 -11.69 18.63
CA LEU A 754 -7.09 -12.50 19.49
C LEU A 754 -7.39 -12.31 21.00
N GLY A 755 -8.43 -11.55 21.36
CA GLY A 755 -8.74 -11.24 22.77
C GLY A 755 -7.74 -10.30 23.44
N CYS A 756 -6.89 -9.62 22.66
CA CYS A 756 -5.84 -8.72 23.15
C CYS A 756 -6.27 -7.26 22.99
N ASP A 757 -6.45 -6.54 24.10
CA ASP A 757 -6.64 -5.09 24.12
C ASP A 757 -5.31 -4.42 24.52
N PRO A 758 -4.79 -3.43 23.76
CA PRO A 758 -3.60 -2.63 24.14
C PRO A 758 -3.67 -1.99 25.54
N HIS A 759 -4.86 -1.75 26.08
CA HIS A 759 -5.06 -1.22 27.44
C HIS A 759 -5.15 -2.31 28.52
N SER A 760 -5.08 -3.59 28.13
CA SER A 760 -5.09 -4.76 29.01
C SER A 760 -3.71 -5.44 29.06
N CYS A 761 -3.43 -6.15 30.15
CA CYS A 761 -2.20 -6.95 30.24
C CYS A 761 -2.40 -8.29 29.51
N ALA A 762 -2.10 -8.34 28.22
CA ALA A 762 -2.09 -9.58 27.45
C ALA A 762 -0.96 -10.53 27.93
N GLU A 763 -1.30 -11.80 28.14
CA GLU A 763 -0.32 -12.85 28.41
C GLU A 763 0.42 -13.26 27.13
N LEU A 764 1.75 -13.26 27.17
CA LEU A 764 2.59 -13.68 26.04
C LEU A 764 3.53 -14.83 26.45
N PRO A 765 3.86 -15.76 25.53
CA PRO A 765 3.32 -15.91 24.18
C PRO A 765 1.83 -16.29 24.17
N LEU A 766 1.10 -15.92 23.11
CA LEU A 766 -0.34 -16.20 22.99
C LEU A 766 -0.66 -17.69 23.19
N HIS A 767 -1.73 -17.97 23.94
CA HIS A 767 -2.21 -19.33 24.19
C HIS A 767 -2.66 -20.04 22.90
N MET A 768 -2.67 -21.38 22.94
CA MET A 768 -3.16 -22.24 21.85
C MET A 768 -4.43 -22.98 22.29
N PRO A 769 -5.43 -23.19 21.40
CA PRO A 769 -5.45 -22.78 20.00
C PRO A 769 -5.71 -21.27 19.81
N ILE A 770 -5.23 -20.74 18.69
CA ILE A 770 -5.55 -19.38 18.22
C ILE A 770 -7.01 -19.34 17.74
N ALA A 771 -7.70 -18.21 17.93
CA ALA A 771 -9.08 -18.02 17.48
C ALA A 771 -9.23 -18.23 15.96
N GLU A 772 -10.18 -19.08 15.56
CA GLU A 772 -10.38 -19.47 14.16
C GLU A 772 -10.68 -18.29 13.23
N LEU A 773 -11.39 -17.27 13.73
CA LEU A 773 -11.68 -16.05 12.98
C LEU A 773 -10.41 -15.28 12.58
N PHE A 774 -9.44 -15.18 13.50
CA PHE A 774 -8.13 -14.61 13.18
C PHE A 774 -7.36 -15.51 12.21
N ALA A 775 -7.38 -16.82 12.45
CA ALA A 775 -6.71 -17.81 11.60
C ALA A 775 -7.20 -17.77 10.14
N ALA A 776 -8.48 -17.45 9.93
CA ALA A 776 -9.16 -17.41 8.64
C ALA A 776 -8.99 -16.09 7.85
N TYR A 777 -8.40 -15.03 8.43
CA TYR A 777 -8.11 -13.79 7.69
C TYR A 777 -6.95 -13.97 6.68
N PRO A 778 -6.91 -13.18 5.59
CA PRO A 778 -5.80 -13.19 4.64
C PRO A 778 -4.46 -12.78 5.23
N ASP A 779 -3.37 -13.39 4.74
CA ASP A 779 -2.00 -12.98 5.05
C ASP A 779 -1.73 -11.49 4.77
N TRP A 780 -2.35 -10.95 3.71
CA TRP A 780 -2.12 -9.56 3.29
C TRP A 780 -2.61 -8.52 4.28
N TYR A 781 -3.50 -8.86 5.22
CA TYR A 781 -3.92 -7.96 6.31
C TYR A 781 -2.73 -7.55 7.20
N ILE A 782 -1.70 -8.41 7.32
CA ILE A 782 -0.43 -8.10 8.02
C ILE A 782 0.67 -7.71 7.03
N GLU A 783 0.72 -8.32 5.84
CA GLU A 783 1.75 -8.03 4.84
C GLU A 783 1.74 -6.56 4.38
N ASP A 784 0.55 -5.99 4.16
CA ASP A 784 0.34 -4.61 3.71
C ASP A 784 0.78 -3.60 4.78
N ILE A 785 0.46 -3.87 6.05
CA ILE A 785 0.88 -3.04 7.19
C ILE A 785 2.42 -3.01 7.24
N ALA A 786 3.07 -4.16 7.10
CA ALA A 786 4.52 -4.25 7.11
C ALA A 786 5.17 -3.57 5.89
N ASP A 787 4.62 -3.75 4.67
CA ASP A 787 5.08 -3.04 3.45
C ASP A 787 4.98 -1.51 3.60
N PHE A 788 3.86 -1.04 4.16
CA PHE A 788 3.61 0.37 4.41
C PHE A 788 4.60 0.95 5.43
N LEU A 789 4.82 0.26 6.55
CA LEU A 789 5.74 0.70 7.61
C LEU A 789 7.19 0.76 7.12
N LEU A 790 7.67 -0.26 6.40
CA LEU A 790 9.02 -0.27 5.81
C LEU A 790 9.22 0.92 4.85
N PHE A 791 8.22 1.22 4.02
CA PHE A 791 8.26 2.37 3.12
C PHE A 791 8.27 3.71 3.88
N VAL A 792 7.40 3.88 4.88
CA VAL A 792 7.28 5.14 5.62
C VAL A 792 8.52 5.41 6.46
N ILE A 793 9.09 4.42 7.14
CA ILE A 793 10.37 4.59 7.88
C ILE A 793 11.51 4.95 6.91
N GLN A 794 11.57 4.32 5.73
CA GLN A 794 12.62 4.59 4.75
C GLN A 794 12.55 6.00 4.12
N TYR A 795 11.35 6.53 3.86
CA TYR A 795 11.17 7.77 3.07
C TYR A 795 10.57 8.97 3.83
N MET A 796 9.75 8.74 4.87
CA MET A 796 9.00 9.76 5.61
C MET A 796 8.91 9.43 7.14
N PRO A 797 10.04 9.14 7.83
CA PRO A 797 10.03 8.63 9.21
C PRO A 797 9.30 9.54 10.21
N GLN A 798 9.25 10.85 9.96
CA GLN A 798 8.53 11.82 10.79
C GLN A 798 7.01 11.56 10.87
N VAL A 799 6.44 10.82 9.91
CA VAL A 799 5.02 10.41 9.97
C VAL A 799 4.80 9.34 11.05
N ILE A 800 5.80 8.47 11.30
CA ILE A 800 5.74 7.50 12.41
C ILE A 800 5.69 8.25 13.74
N GLU A 801 6.64 9.15 14.01
CA GLU A 801 6.68 9.82 15.32
C GLU A 801 5.48 10.75 15.57
N SER A 802 4.95 11.41 14.54
CA SER A 802 3.80 12.32 14.67
C SER A 802 2.43 11.61 14.75
N SER A 803 2.30 10.40 14.19
CA SER A 803 0.98 9.77 13.94
C SER A 803 0.85 8.34 14.45
N THR A 804 1.80 7.85 15.27
CA THR A 804 1.77 6.50 15.86
C THR A 804 1.17 6.49 17.27
N GLY A 805 0.01 5.84 17.40
CA GLY A 805 -0.55 5.39 18.68
C GLY A 805 0.07 4.08 19.20
N GLU A 806 -0.29 3.70 20.42
CA GLU A 806 0.23 2.50 21.10
C GLU A 806 -0.17 1.19 20.41
N GLU A 807 -1.22 1.19 19.58
CA GLU A 807 -1.69 0.02 18.84
C GLU A 807 -0.59 -0.57 17.94
N LEU A 808 0.25 0.26 17.33
CA LEU A 808 1.38 -0.21 16.50
C LEU A 808 2.48 -0.85 17.35
N VAL A 809 2.80 -0.23 18.49
CA VAL A 809 3.84 -0.72 19.42
C VAL A 809 3.41 -2.09 19.96
N PHE A 810 2.17 -2.19 20.44
CA PHE A 810 1.59 -3.41 20.96
C PHE A 810 1.43 -4.49 19.88
N PHE A 811 0.97 -4.14 18.67
CA PHE A 811 0.87 -5.06 17.51
C PHE A 811 2.23 -5.70 17.17
N LEU A 812 3.28 -4.90 17.02
CA LEU A 812 4.63 -5.40 16.73
C LEU A 812 5.11 -6.34 17.84
N ILE A 813 4.90 -5.99 19.11
CA ILE A 813 5.32 -6.83 20.24
C ILE A 813 4.54 -8.15 20.27
N VAL A 814 3.21 -8.14 20.14
CA VAL A 814 2.37 -9.34 20.19
C VAL A 814 2.77 -10.34 19.10
N PHE A 815 2.91 -9.90 17.85
CA PHE A 815 3.20 -10.79 16.72
C PHE A 815 4.67 -11.23 16.63
N ILE A 816 5.63 -10.39 17.03
CA ILE A 816 7.04 -10.83 17.16
C ILE A 816 7.20 -11.80 18.34
N CYS A 817 6.47 -11.60 19.45
CA CYS A 817 6.53 -12.49 20.61
C CYS A 817 5.74 -13.80 20.44
N SER A 818 4.79 -13.84 19.51
CA SER A 818 3.92 -15.00 19.24
C SER A 818 4.02 -15.45 17.78
N PRO A 819 5.22 -15.84 17.29
CA PRO A 819 5.42 -16.21 15.88
C PRO A 819 4.60 -17.44 15.46
N HIS A 820 4.18 -18.27 16.42
CA HIS A 820 3.29 -19.42 16.19
C HIS A 820 1.86 -19.02 15.81
N ALA A 821 1.43 -17.78 16.07
CA ALA A 821 0.12 -17.26 15.68
C ALA A 821 -0.02 -17.02 14.18
N ILE A 822 1.09 -17.02 13.43
CA ILE A 822 1.13 -16.90 11.96
C ILE A 822 1.71 -18.20 11.36
N SER A 823 1.25 -18.61 10.18
CA SER A 823 1.76 -19.80 9.46
C SER A 823 2.97 -19.47 8.59
N ASN A 824 2.97 -18.30 7.95
CA ASN A 824 4.06 -17.85 7.10
C ASN A 824 5.18 -17.17 7.94
N PRO A 825 6.39 -17.77 8.09
CA PRO A 825 7.46 -17.19 8.90
C PRO A 825 8.00 -15.89 8.28
N TYR A 826 7.87 -15.69 6.97
CA TYR A 826 8.35 -14.47 6.30
C TYR A 826 7.56 -13.22 6.72
N LEU A 827 6.29 -13.35 7.14
CA LEU A 827 5.55 -12.22 7.71
C LEU A 827 6.13 -11.77 9.05
N VAL A 828 6.47 -12.71 9.94
CA VAL A 828 7.14 -12.41 11.22
C VAL A 828 8.52 -11.80 10.97
N ALA A 829 9.29 -12.34 10.03
CA ALA A 829 10.58 -11.79 9.62
C ALA A 829 10.47 -10.34 9.12
N LYS A 830 9.38 -10.00 8.42
CA LYS A 830 9.09 -8.65 7.94
C LYS A 830 8.70 -7.67 9.05
N LEU A 831 8.03 -8.15 10.11
CA LEU A 831 7.80 -7.35 11.33
C LEU A 831 9.10 -7.12 12.13
N ILE A 832 10.00 -8.11 12.14
CA ILE A 832 11.35 -7.97 12.70
C ILE A 832 12.19 -7.00 11.83
N GLU A 833 12.02 -6.99 10.51
CA GLU A 833 12.62 -6.00 9.62
C GLU A 833 12.13 -4.57 9.93
N VAL A 834 10.82 -4.36 10.19
CA VAL A 834 10.30 -3.07 10.66
C VAL A 834 10.99 -2.62 11.96
N LEU A 835 11.14 -3.52 12.94
CA LEU A 835 11.85 -3.23 14.18
C LEU A 835 13.35 -2.94 13.95
N PHE A 836 14.00 -3.64 13.03
CA PHE A 836 15.39 -3.40 12.64
C PHE A 836 15.58 -2.03 11.99
N VAL A 837 14.79 -1.71 10.95
CA VAL A 837 14.90 -0.44 10.20
C VAL A 837 14.52 0.76 11.09
N SER A 838 13.67 0.58 12.11
CA SER A 838 13.38 1.61 13.11
C SER A 838 14.56 1.99 14.02
N SER A 839 15.65 1.20 14.05
CA SER A 839 16.77 1.42 14.97
C SER A 839 17.46 2.78 14.71
N PRO A 840 17.79 3.56 15.77
CA PRO A 840 18.51 4.83 15.62
C PRO A 840 19.91 4.68 15.00
N THR A 841 20.45 3.46 14.98
CA THR A 841 21.69 3.09 14.26
C THR A 841 21.58 3.29 12.75
N LEU A 842 20.36 3.24 12.20
CA LEU A 842 20.04 3.40 10.78
C LEU A 842 19.29 4.72 10.53
N HIS A 843 18.30 5.02 11.36
CA HIS A 843 17.42 6.18 11.21
C HIS A 843 17.30 6.95 12.55
N GLN A 844 18.10 8.01 12.73
CA GLN A 844 18.05 8.86 13.93
C GLN A 844 16.65 9.47 14.19
N PHE A 845 15.84 9.65 13.15
CA PHE A 845 14.48 10.19 13.25
C PHE A 845 13.42 9.24 13.84
N THR A 846 13.75 7.97 14.11
CA THR A 846 12.83 6.98 14.73
C THR A 846 13.28 6.51 16.12
N GLU A 847 14.18 7.26 16.77
CA GLU A 847 14.73 6.92 18.08
C GLU A 847 13.65 6.84 19.18
N ALA A 848 12.64 7.71 19.15
CA ALA A 848 11.59 7.74 20.17
C ALA A 848 10.59 6.57 19.99
N PHE A 849 10.22 6.24 18.75
CA PHE A 849 9.41 5.06 18.42
C PHE A 849 10.13 3.75 18.75
N HIS A 850 11.42 3.63 18.40
CA HIS A 850 12.23 2.46 18.77
C HIS A 850 12.32 2.33 20.30
N THR A 851 12.57 3.44 21.00
CA THR A 851 12.63 3.47 22.47
C THR A 851 11.29 3.10 23.11
N ARG A 852 10.15 3.56 22.57
CA ARG A 852 8.80 3.14 23.00
C ARG A 852 8.67 1.62 22.96
N ILE A 853 8.98 0.99 21.83
CA ILE A 853 8.92 -0.49 21.68
C ILE A 853 9.81 -1.18 22.72
N LEU A 854 11.07 -0.76 22.87
CA LEU A 854 12.01 -1.40 23.81
C LEU A 854 11.64 -1.17 25.28
N SER A 855 11.00 -0.04 25.60
CA SER A 855 10.56 0.30 26.96
C SER A 855 9.29 -0.42 27.40
N HIS A 856 8.48 -0.93 26.47
CA HIS A 856 7.17 -1.53 26.78
C HIS A 856 7.31 -2.77 27.70
N PRO A 857 6.49 -2.94 28.76
CA PRO A 857 6.67 -4.01 29.76
C PRO A 857 6.70 -5.44 29.18
N LEU A 858 5.84 -5.71 28.20
CA LEU A 858 5.83 -6.99 27.49
C LEU A 858 7.09 -7.20 26.63
N ALA A 859 7.67 -6.15 26.06
CA ALA A 859 8.92 -6.26 25.32
C ALA A 859 10.09 -6.62 26.24
N GLN A 860 10.22 -5.93 27.38
CA GLN A 860 11.26 -6.20 28.38
C GLN A 860 11.27 -7.67 28.85
N THR A 861 10.09 -8.31 28.91
CA THR A 861 9.95 -9.69 29.41
C THR A 861 10.03 -10.75 28.30
N HIS A 862 9.52 -10.48 27.09
CA HIS A 862 9.30 -11.50 26.06
C HIS A 862 10.09 -11.30 24.76
N LEU A 863 10.48 -10.07 24.39
CA LEU A 863 11.03 -9.77 23.05
C LEU A 863 12.37 -10.48 22.80
N ALA A 864 13.33 -10.35 23.72
CA ALA A 864 14.63 -11.00 23.59
C ALA A 864 14.51 -12.54 23.48
N ARG A 865 13.59 -13.13 24.26
CA ARG A 865 13.29 -14.57 24.24
C ARG A 865 12.72 -15.01 22.89
N ALA A 866 11.75 -14.26 22.36
CA ALA A 866 11.12 -14.56 21.09
C ALA A 866 12.09 -14.44 19.91
N LEU A 867 12.97 -13.44 19.93
CA LEU A 867 14.02 -13.26 18.92
C LEU A 867 15.03 -14.41 18.92
N MET A 868 15.51 -14.89 20.08
CA MET A 868 16.38 -16.08 20.17
C MET A 868 15.69 -17.34 19.62
N LYS A 869 14.40 -17.52 19.93
CA LYS A 869 13.61 -18.64 19.38
C LYS A 869 13.49 -18.52 17.86
N PHE A 870 13.11 -17.36 17.33
CA PHE A 870 12.89 -17.16 15.91
C PHE A 870 14.20 -17.27 15.09
N TYR A 871 15.32 -16.75 15.60
CA TYR A 871 16.67 -16.98 15.04
C TYR A 871 16.96 -18.47 14.80
N THR A 872 16.45 -19.31 15.69
CA THR A 872 16.66 -20.76 15.71
C THR A 872 15.64 -21.51 14.84
N ASP A 873 14.37 -21.09 14.83
CA ASP A 873 13.31 -21.73 14.05
C ASP A 873 13.37 -21.39 12.54
N VAL A 874 14.02 -20.29 12.16
CA VAL A 874 14.27 -19.88 10.76
C VAL A 874 15.35 -20.72 10.04
N GLU A 875 15.96 -21.71 10.71
CA GLU A 875 16.91 -22.64 10.05
C GLU A 875 16.26 -23.48 8.94
N THR A 876 14.95 -23.71 9.01
CA THR A 876 14.17 -24.42 7.98
C THR A 876 12.86 -23.65 7.73
N THR A 877 12.74 -22.98 6.58
CA THR A 877 11.50 -22.28 6.17
C THR A 877 10.74 -23.03 5.08
N GLY A 878 11.37 -24.02 4.43
CA GLY A 878 10.77 -24.82 3.35
C GLY A 878 10.77 -24.12 1.98
N ALA A 879 11.41 -22.96 1.85
CA ALA A 879 11.50 -22.20 0.61
C ALA A 879 12.80 -22.48 -0.15
N SER A 880 12.77 -22.39 -1.48
CA SER A 880 13.96 -22.61 -2.33
C SER A 880 15.07 -21.55 -2.16
N SER A 881 14.81 -20.45 -1.46
CA SER A 881 15.76 -19.39 -1.11
C SER A 881 16.23 -19.44 0.35
N GLU A 882 15.72 -20.36 1.17
CA GLU A 882 15.84 -20.33 2.65
C GLU A 882 17.28 -20.18 3.16
N PHE A 883 18.24 -20.78 2.45
CA PHE A 883 19.66 -20.73 2.78
C PHE A 883 20.23 -19.30 2.87
N TYR A 884 19.78 -18.38 2.00
CA TYR A 884 20.26 -16.99 2.01
C TYR A 884 19.37 -16.09 2.87
N ASP A 885 18.06 -16.32 2.84
CA ASP A 885 17.08 -15.53 3.59
C ASP A 885 17.37 -15.59 5.10
N LYS A 886 17.71 -16.77 5.62
CA LYS A 886 17.98 -16.96 7.05
C LYS A 886 19.10 -16.07 7.57
N PHE A 887 20.17 -15.84 6.81
CA PHE A 887 21.28 -14.98 7.23
C PHE A 887 20.87 -13.51 7.31
N THR A 888 20.03 -13.04 6.39
CA THR A 888 19.46 -11.68 6.40
C THR A 888 18.58 -11.47 7.63
N ILE A 889 17.70 -12.44 7.93
CA ILE A 889 16.82 -12.42 9.11
C ILE A 889 17.65 -12.45 10.41
N ARG A 890 18.66 -13.32 10.47
CA ARG A 890 19.58 -13.43 11.61
C ARG A 890 20.37 -12.14 11.85
N TYR A 891 20.79 -11.45 10.79
CA TYR A 891 21.43 -10.14 10.88
C TYR A 891 20.51 -9.05 11.46
N HIS A 892 19.26 -8.98 11.00
CA HIS A 892 18.26 -8.07 11.59
C HIS A 892 18.10 -8.35 13.09
N ILE A 893 18.03 -9.63 13.47
CA ILE A 893 17.95 -10.04 14.88
C ILE A 893 19.21 -9.64 15.66
N SER A 894 20.43 -9.92 15.16
CA SER A 894 21.69 -9.59 15.86
C SER A 894 21.81 -8.08 16.17
N VAL A 895 21.44 -7.22 15.22
CA VAL A 895 21.48 -5.76 15.41
C VAL A 895 20.42 -5.28 16.41
N ILE A 896 19.23 -5.88 16.42
CA ILE A 896 18.21 -5.62 17.47
C ILE A 896 18.71 -6.12 18.82
N PHE A 897 19.23 -7.35 18.90
CA PHE A 897 19.70 -7.95 20.16
C PHE A 897 20.83 -7.13 20.81
N LYS A 898 21.66 -6.49 19.98
CA LYS A 898 22.72 -5.54 20.37
C LYS A 898 22.21 -4.17 20.85
N SER A 899 20.95 -3.78 20.57
CA SER A 899 20.29 -2.68 21.28
C SER A 899 19.62 -3.18 22.57
N LEU A 900 19.00 -4.37 22.57
CA LEU A 900 18.43 -4.99 23.77
C LEU A 900 19.46 -5.20 24.89
N TRP A 901 20.67 -5.70 24.55
CA TRP A 901 21.72 -6.03 25.51
C TRP A 901 22.24 -4.82 26.31
N LYS A 902 22.03 -3.60 25.80
CA LYS A 902 22.35 -2.34 26.49
C LYS A 902 21.33 -1.97 27.59
N ILE A 903 20.15 -2.60 27.58
CA ILE A 903 19.05 -2.31 28.50
C ILE A 903 18.97 -3.42 29.55
N THR A 904 19.19 -3.08 30.81
CA THR A 904 19.30 -4.04 31.92
C THR A 904 18.15 -5.04 32.00
N ALA A 905 16.89 -4.58 31.86
CA ALA A 905 15.72 -5.45 31.93
C ALA A 905 15.70 -6.54 30.85
N HIS A 906 16.10 -6.22 29.61
CA HIS A 906 16.22 -7.21 28.53
C HIS A 906 17.40 -8.17 28.75
N LYS A 907 18.55 -7.64 29.21
CA LYS A 907 19.71 -8.47 29.58
C LYS A 907 19.37 -9.46 30.69
N ASP A 908 18.65 -9.03 31.72
CA ASP A 908 18.18 -9.90 32.81
C ASP A 908 17.20 -10.98 32.31
N ALA A 909 16.32 -10.65 31.36
CA ALA A 909 15.44 -11.64 30.72
C ALA A 909 16.23 -12.70 29.93
N VAL A 910 17.31 -12.33 29.25
CA VAL A 910 18.22 -13.28 28.57
C VAL A 910 19.00 -14.12 29.58
N ILE A 911 19.50 -13.54 30.67
CA ILE A 911 20.19 -14.25 31.77
C ILE A 911 19.22 -15.21 32.52
N LYS A 912 17.93 -14.94 32.49
CA LYS A 912 16.88 -15.85 32.99
C LYS A 912 16.63 -17.02 32.05
N GLU A 913 16.56 -16.78 30.73
CA GLU A 913 16.35 -17.85 29.74
C GLU A 913 17.62 -18.70 29.52
N SER A 914 18.83 -18.16 29.68
CA SER A 914 20.05 -18.97 29.62
C SER A 914 20.12 -20.06 30.70
N LYS A 915 19.40 -19.86 31.82
CA LYS A 915 19.21 -20.85 32.89
C LYS A 915 18.10 -21.88 32.60
N SER A 916 17.22 -21.66 31.61
CA SER A 916 16.20 -22.64 31.19
C SER A 916 16.73 -23.69 30.20
N GLY A 917 17.95 -23.49 29.69
CA GLY A 917 18.91 -24.56 29.39
C GLY A 917 18.72 -25.38 28.10
N SER A 918 17.54 -25.38 27.47
CA SER A 918 17.28 -26.10 26.21
C SER A 918 17.20 -25.16 25.00
N GLN A 919 16.29 -24.17 25.01
CA GLN A 919 16.13 -23.23 23.89
C GLN A 919 17.37 -22.36 23.70
N PHE A 920 17.97 -21.86 24.80
CA PHE A 920 19.19 -21.07 24.75
C PHE A 920 20.38 -21.86 24.16
N VAL A 921 20.52 -23.15 24.50
CA VAL A 921 21.57 -24.01 23.95
C VAL A 921 21.35 -24.28 22.45
N ARG A 922 20.10 -24.44 22.00
CA ARG A 922 19.77 -24.53 20.57
C ARG A 922 20.09 -23.23 19.81
N PHE A 923 19.87 -22.07 20.44
CA PHE A 923 20.30 -20.77 19.91
C PHE A 923 21.83 -20.67 19.80
N ILE A 924 22.59 -20.98 20.86
CA ILE A 924 24.07 -21.00 20.82
C ILE A 924 24.60 -21.98 19.76
N ASN A 925 23.97 -23.15 19.60
CA ASN A 925 24.30 -24.10 18.54
C ASN A 925 24.16 -23.49 17.13
N MET A 926 23.09 -22.73 16.87
CA MET A 926 22.94 -21.99 15.60
C MET A 926 24.01 -20.90 15.45
N LEU A 927 24.34 -20.15 16.50
CA LEU A 927 25.43 -19.16 16.44
C LEU A 927 26.78 -19.80 16.09
N ILE A 928 27.08 -20.99 16.59
CA ILE A 928 28.31 -21.73 16.23
C ILE A 928 28.26 -22.17 14.76
N ASN A 929 27.11 -22.68 14.28
CA ASN A 929 26.92 -23.05 12.87
C ASN A 929 27.15 -21.84 11.94
N ASP A 930 26.49 -20.71 12.23
CA ASP A 930 26.59 -19.47 11.46
C ASP A 930 28.01 -18.89 11.49
N THR A 931 28.64 -18.81 12.67
CA THR A 931 30.01 -18.31 12.83
C THR A 931 31.01 -19.17 12.05
N THR A 932 30.87 -20.49 12.10
CA THR A 932 31.74 -21.42 11.36
C THR A 932 31.62 -21.21 9.85
N PHE A 933 30.39 -21.17 9.32
CA PHE A 933 30.15 -21.00 7.88
C PHE A 933 30.57 -19.62 7.37
N LEU A 934 30.11 -18.54 8.03
CA LEU A 934 30.33 -17.18 7.57
C LEU A 934 31.80 -16.78 7.63
N LEU A 935 32.56 -17.26 8.63
CA LEU A 935 34.00 -17.03 8.68
C LEU A 935 34.76 -17.85 7.63
N ASP A 936 34.48 -19.14 7.43
CA ASP A 936 35.25 -19.91 6.44
C ASP A 936 34.99 -19.43 5.01
N GLU A 937 33.73 -19.15 4.62
CA GLU A 937 33.41 -18.59 3.30
C GLU A 937 33.95 -17.16 3.10
N SER A 938 33.91 -16.29 4.13
CA SER A 938 34.49 -14.95 3.99
C SER A 938 36.02 -14.98 3.90
N LEU A 939 36.69 -15.80 4.71
CA LEU A 939 38.14 -15.99 4.68
C LEU A 939 38.60 -16.65 3.38
N GLU A 940 37.89 -17.65 2.87
CA GLU A 940 38.20 -18.27 1.56
C GLU A 940 37.91 -17.30 0.41
N SER A 941 36.84 -16.50 0.48
CA SER A 941 36.60 -15.41 -0.49
C SER A 941 37.75 -14.39 -0.48
N LEU A 942 38.27 -13.99 0.69
CA LEU A 942 39.46 -13.13 0.80
C LEU A 942 40.70 -13.77 0.16
N LYS A 943 40.91 -15.08 0.34
CA LYS A 943 42.00 -15.84 -0.32
C LYS A 943 41.85 -15.82 -1.85
N ARG A 944 40.64 -16.02 -2.39
CA ARG A 944 40.35 -15.96 -3.84
C ARG A 944 40.57 -14.54 -4.40
N ILE A 945 40.07 -13.51 -3.70
CA ILE A 945 40.31 -12.09 -4.05
C ILE A 945 41.80 -11.78 -4.09
N HIS A 946 42.56 -12.18 -3.07
CA HIS A 946 44.01 -11.96 -2.99
C HIS A 946 44.76 -12.63 -4.16
N GLN A 947 44.48 -13.91 -4.46
CA GLN A 947 45.08 -14.62 -5.59
C GLN A 947 44.83 -13.95 -6.94
N VAL A 948 43.61 -13.44 -7.18
CA VAL A 948 43.31 -12.72 -8.43
C VAL A 948 43.99 -11.34 -8.44
N GLN A 949 44.01 -10.62 -7.32
CA GLN A 949 44.70 -9.33 -7.20
C GLN A 949 46.22 -9.44 -7.42
N GLU A 950 46.87 -10.50 -6.92
CA GLU A 950 48.29 -10.79 -7.15
C GLU A 950 48.57 -11.19 -8.60
N ALA A 951 47.73 -12.06 -9.18
CA ALA A 951 47.83 -12.43 -10.60
C ALA A 951 47.64 -11.24 -11.56
N MET A 952 46.85 -10.23 -11.17
CA MET A 952 46.68 -8.98 -11.93
C MET A 952 47.86 -8.01 -11.77
N ASP A 953 48.59 -8.05 -10.66
CA ASP A 953 49.81 -7.25 -10.47
C ASP A 953 50.97 -7.80 -11.32
N ASN A 954 51.05 -9.12 -11.52
CA ASN A 954 52.01 -9.73 -12.44
C ASN A 954 51.60 -9.52 -13.92
N LYS A 955 51.74 -8.28 -14.40
CA LYS A 955 51.34 -7.85 -15.75
C LYS A 955 51.94 -8.70 -16.88
N GLU A 956 53.15 -9.22 -16.72
CA GLU A 956 53.78 -10.08 -17.73
C GLU A 956 53.11 -11.46 -17.86
N GLU A 957 52.56 -11.97 -16.78
CA GLU A 957 51.86 -13.27 -16.75
C GLU A 957 50.37 -13.10 -17.05
N TRP A 958 49.76 -12.03 -16.56
CA TRP A 958 48.39 -11.64 -16.91
C TRP A 958 48.23 -11.45 -18.42
N ASN A 959 49.16 -10.74 -19.08
CA ASN A 959 49.10 -10.48 -20.52
C ASN A 959 49.40 -11.71 -21.40
N LYS A 960 49.83 -12.85 -20.82
CA LYS A 960 49.98 -14.13 -21.53
C LYS A 960 48.67 -14.94 -21.54
N GLN A 961 47.70 -14.61 -20.68
CA GLN A 961 46.39 -15.27 -20.62
C GLN A 961 45.49 -14.80 -21.76
N SER A 962 44.52 -15.62 -22.18
CA SER A 962 43.58 -15.22 -23.22
C SER A 962 42.65 -14.10 -22.73
N GLN A 963 42.17 -13.25 -23.64
CA GLN A 963 41.26 -12.16 -23.29
C GLN A 963 39.94 -12.66 -22.65
N GLU A 964 39.54 -13.89 -22.96
CA GLU A 964 38.39 -14.57 -22.34
C GLU A 964 38.71 -15.05 -20.91
N GLN A 965 39.91 -15.60 -20.67
CA GLN A 965 40.37 -15.96 -19.32
C GLN A 965 40.47 -14.72 -18.41
N GLN A 966 41.02 -13.62 -18.93
CA GLN A 966 41.09 -12.33 -18.21
C GLN A 966 39.68 -11.82 -17.86
N GLN A 967 38.74 -11.83 -18.80
CA GLN A 967 37.35 -11.44 -18.52
C GLN A 967 36.67 -12.37 -17.51
N SER A 968 36.92 -13.69 -17.58
CA SER A 968 36.37 -14.66 -16.63
C SER A 968 36.86 -14.39 -15.21
N ARG A 969 38.18 -14.23 -15.03
CA ARG A 969 38.79 -13.87 -13.73
C ARG A 969 38.29 -12.51 -13.21
N GLN A 970 38.10 -11.52 -14.09
CA GLN A 970 37.57 -10.21 -13.69
C GLN A 970 36.10 -10.29 -13.22
N ARG A 971 35.27 -11.13 -13.85
CA ARG A 971 33.89 -11.39 -13.40
C ARG A 971 33.86 -12.17 -12.09
N GLN A 972 34.74 -13.16 -11.94
CA GLN A 972 34.90 -13.89 -10.68
C GLN A 972 35.28 -12.93 -9.54
N LEU A 973 36.27 -12.05 -9.75
CA LEU A 973 36.67 -11.06 -8.75
C LEU A 973 35.49 -10.21 -8.27
N VAL A 974 34.68 -9.65 -9.18
CA VAL A 974 33.51 -8.84 -8.82
C VAL A 974 32.47 -9.63 -8.01
N ASN A 975 32.27 -10.92 -8.31
CA ASN A 975 31.37 -11.79 -7.56
C ASN A 975 31.94 -12.12 -6.16
N ASP A 976 33.21 -12.55 -6.08
CA ASP A 976 33.89 -12.85 -4.82
C ASP A 976 33.95 -11.61 -3.91
N GLU A 977 34.19 -10.41 -4.45
CA GLU A 977 34.14 -9.14 -3.71
C GLU A 977 32.75 -8.82 -3.13
N ARG A 978 31.66 -9.10 -3.87
CA ARG A 978 30.28 -8.89 -3.39
C ARG A 978 29.94 -9.88 -2.28
N HIS A 979 30.26 -11.17 -2.46
CA HIS A 979 29.99 -12.21 -1.46
C HIS A 979 30.82 -11.99 -0.19
N CYS A 980 32.11 -11.67 -0.32
CA CYS A 980 33.01 -11.38 0.79
C CYS A 980 32.48 -10.25 1.69
N ARG A 981 32.08 -9.11 1.10
CA ARG A 981 31.51 -7.98 1.86
C ARG A 981 30.22 -8.37 2.60
N SER A 982 29.36 -9.18 1.98
CA SER A 982 28.14 -9.68 2.62
C SER A 982 28.47 -10.57 3.82
N TYR A 983 29.24 -11.64 3.60
CA TYR A 983 29.59 -12.60 4.65
C TYR A 983 30.41 -11.99 5.80
N LEU A 984 31.31 -11.02 5.53
CA LEU A 984 32.03 -10.30 6.59
C LEU A 984 31.10 -9.41 7.44
N THR A 985 30.12 -8.74 6.82
CA THR A 985 29.13 -7.92 7.55
C THR A 985 28.30 -8.78 8.49
N LEU A 986 27.87 -9.96 8.01
CA LEU A 986 27.14 -10.96 8.78
C LEU A 986 28.00 -11.56 9.92
N ALA A 987 29.21 -12.02 9.59
CA ALA A 987 30.14 -12.61 10.54
C ALA A 987 30.52 -11.65 11.67
N SER A 988 30.75 -10.37 11.35
CA SER A 988 31.16 -9.37 12.35
C SER A 988 30.10 -9.20 13.44
N GLU A 989 28.82 -9.04 13.09
CA GLU A 989 27.75 -8.89 14.09
C GLU A 989 27.44 -10.19 14.84
N THR A 990 27.57 -11.37 14.21
CA THR A 990 27.41 -12.67 14.89
C THR A 990 28.54 -12.92 15.90
N VAL A 991 29.80 -12.62 15.56
CA VAL A 991 30.95 -12.72 16.49
C VAL A 991 30.86 -11.68 17.61
N ASP A 992 30.45 -10.45 17.31
CA ASP A 992 30.24 -9.40 18.32
C ASP A 992 29.15 -9.82 19.34
N MET A 993 28.08 -10.49 18.88
CA MET A 993 27.08 -11.11 19.77
C MET A 993 27.63 -12.29 20.58
N PHE A 994 28.45 -13.15 19.99
CA PHE A 994 29.10 -14.26 20.71
C PHE A 994 30.06 -13.75 21.81
N HIS A 995 30.77 -12.66 21.54
CA HIS A 995 31.70 -12.00 22.45
C HIS A 995 30.99 -11.45 23.69
N TYR A 996 29.94 -10.62 23.54
CA TYR A 996 29.25 -10.08 24.72
C TYR A 996 28.40 -11.11 25.48
N LEU A 997 27.90 -12.15 24.81
CA LEU A 997 27.20 -13.24 25.50
C LEU A 997 28.15 -14.04 26.39
N THR A 998 29.33 -14.42 25.91
CA THR A 998 30.31 -15.21 26.69
C THR A 998 30.93 -14.45 27.86
N ALA A 999 30.96 -13.10 27.80
CA ALA A 999 31.44 -12.27 28.90
C ALA A 999 30.62 -12.43 30.19
N ASP A 1000 29.28 -12.40 30.05
CA ASP A 1000 28.32 -12.47 31.18
C ASP A 1000 27.76 -13.88 31.43
N ILE A 1001 27.61 -14.70 30.39
CA ILE A 1001 26.91 -15.99 30.43
C ILE A 1001 27.89 -17.09 30.01
N LYS A 1002 28.34 -17.93 30.95
CA LYS A 1002 29.37 -18.95 30.70
C LYS A 1002 28.84 -20.38 30.64
N GLU A 1003 28.08 -20.81 31.65
CA GLU A 1003 27.59 -22.19 31.80
C GLU A 1003 27.00 -22.85 30.52
N PRO A 1004 26.15 -22.19 29.69
CA PRO A 1004 25.58 -22.83 28.50
C PRO A 1004 26.60 -23.14 27.40
N PHE A 1005 27.74 -22.44 27.38
CA PHE A 1005 28.85 -22.69 26.44
C PHE A 1005 29.78 -23.82 26.93
N LEU A 1006 29.71 -24.17 28.22
CA LEU A 1006 30.53 -25.20 28.88
C LEU A 1006 29.82 -26.56 29.01
N LYS A 1007 28.68 -26.72 28.33
CA LYS A 1007 27.97 -28.00 28.21
C LYS A 1007 28.62 -28.93 27.18
N ASN A 1008 28.62 -30.23 27.46
CA ASN A 1008 29.22 -31.27 26.60
C ASN A 1008 28.73 -31.21 25.15
N GLU A 1009 27.44 -31.00 24.90
CA GLU A 1009 26.88 -30.93 23.54
C GLU A 1009 27.31 -29.67 22.72
N ILE A 1010 28.01 -28.72 23.35
CA ILE A 1010 28.51 -27.45 22.77
C ILE A 1010 30.04 -27.32 22.84
N ILE A 1011 30.67 -27.72 23.95
CA ILE A 1011 32.00 -27.23 24.36
C ILE A 1011 33.12 -27.62 23.38
N ASP A 1012 33.22 -28.88 22.95
CA ASP A 1012 34.24 -29.32 21.97
C ASP A 1012 34.02 -28.71 20.59
N ARG A 1013 32.76 -28.45 20.22
CA ARG A 1013 32.43 -27.77 18.96
C ARG A 1013 32.86 -26.31 18.98
N LEU A 1014 32.72 -25.66 20.12
CA LEU A 1014 33.15 -24.28 20.32
C LEU A 1014 34.68 -24.20 20.32
N ALA A 1015 35.37 -25.09 21.03
CA ALA A 1015 36.82 -25.20 21.02
C ALA A 1015 37.36 -25.39 19.58
N ALA A 1016 36.85 -26.37 18.84
CA ALA A 1016 37.25 -26.63 17.45
C ALA A 1016 36.96 -25.45 16.51
N MET A 1017 35.81 -24.77 16.65
CA MET A 1017 35.47 -23.58 15.85
C MET A 1017 36.45 -22.42 16.12
N LEU A 1018 36.78 -22.16 17.38
CA LEU A 1018 37.71 -21.10 17.78
C LEU A 1018 39.14 -21.44 17.34
N ASN A 1019 39.59 -22.70 17.52
CA ASN A 1019 40.91 -23.16 17.12
C ASN A 1019 41.10 -23.05 15.60
N PHE A 1020 40.10 -23.49 14.80
CA PHE A 1020 40.13 -23.39 13.34
C PHE A 1020 40.22 -21.93 12.87
N ASN A 1021 39.43 -21.02 13.45
CA ASN A 1021 39.51 -19.60 13.11
C ASN A 1021 40.83 -18.96 13.53
N LEU A 1022 41.36 -19.30 14.72
CA LEU A 1022 42.69 -18.89 15.16
C LEU A 1022 43.79 -19.39 14.20
N GLN A 1023 43.65 -20.62 13.69
CA GLN A 1023 44.56 -21.23 12.73
C GLN A 1023 44.56 -20.51 11.37
N GLN A 1024 43.40 -20.07 10.88
CA GLN A 1024 43.31 -19.25 9.64
C GLN A 1024 43.91 -17.84 9.85
N LEU A 1025 43.68 -17.21 11.01
CA LEU A 1025 44.10 -15.83 11.30
C LEU A 1025 45.58 -15.69 11.70
N CYS A 1026 46.12 -16.62 12.47
CA CYS A 1026 47.50 -16.58 12.98
C CYS A 1026 48.44 -17.59 12.30
N GLY A 1027 47.93 -18.69 11.76
CA GLY A 1027 48.76 -19.73 11.13
C GLY A 1027 49.48 -19.28 9.84
N PRO A 1028 50.28 -20.16 9.20
CA PRO A 1028 51.20 -19.79 8.11
C PRO A 1028 50.49 -19.20 6.87
N LYS A 1029 49.22 -19.56 6.65
CA LYS A 1029 48.41 -19.09 5.50
C LYS A 1029 47.79 -17.69 5.70
N CYS A 1030 47.91 -17.07 6.89
CA CYS A 1030 47.32 -15.76 7.19
C CYS A 1030 47.75 -14.64 6.21
N LYS A 1031 48.93 -14.75 5.59
CA LYS A 1031 49.43 -13.81 4.58
C LYS A 1031 48.47 -13.68 3.39
N ASN A 1032 47.79 -14.77 3.03
CA ASN A 1032 46.89 -14.86 1.89
C ASN A 1032 45.55 -14.13 2.12
N LEU A 1033 45.31 -13.61 3.33
CA LEU A 1033 44.14 -12.78 3.67
C LEU A 1033 44.41 -11.27 3.44
N LYS A 1034 45.59 -10.90 2.90
CA LYS A 1034 46.01 -9.51 2.70
C LYS A 1034 45.49 -8.94 1.37
N VAL A 1035 44.19 -8.65 1.31
CA VAL A 1035 43.56 -7.95 0.18
C VAL A 1035 43.92 -6.46 0.12
N LYS A 1036 43.84 -5.86 -1.07
CA LYS A 1036 43.91 -4.41 -1.26
C LYS A 1036 42.62 -3.74 -0.77
N ASN A 1037 42.75 -2.57 -0.14
CA ASN A 1037 41.63 -1.77 0.40
C ASN A 1037 40.67 -2.59 1.30
N PRO A 1038 41.14 -3.14 2.44
CA PRO A 1038 40.36 -4.05 3.29
C PRO A 1038 39.02 -3.44 3.77
N ASP A 1039 38.98 -2.12 3.94
CA ASP A 1039 37.80 -1.35 4.37
C ASP A 1039 36.63 -1.49 3.39
N LYS A 1040 36.89 -1.74 2.09
CA LYS A 1040 35.88 -2.01 1.05
C LYS A 1040 34.98 -3.21 1.39
N TYR A 1041 35.52 -4.17 2.14
CA TYR A 1041 34.84 -5.42 2.50
C TYR A 1041 34.41 -5.45 3.98
N GLY A 1042 34.77 -4.42 4.77
CA GLY A 1042 34.61 -4.45 6.24
C GLY A 1042 35.63 -5.34 6.95
N TRP A 1043 36.81 -5.57 6.36
CA TRP A 1043 37.79 -6.51 6.90
C TRP A 1043 38.62 -5.89 8.04
N GLU A 1044 38.19 -6.12 9.28
CA GLU A 1044 38.84 -5.65 10.52
C GLU A 1044 39.60 -6.78 11.27
N PRO A 1045 40.68 -7.38 10.70
CA PRO A 1045 41.31 -8.59 11.25
C PRO A 1045 41.87 -8.43 12.67
N LYS A 1046 42.24 -7.21 13.09
CA LYS A 1046 42.64 -6.94 14.47
C LYS A 1046 41.50 -7.15 15.45
N ARG A 1047 40.31 -6.61 15.15
CA ARG A 1047 39.12 -6.68 16.00
C ARG A 1047 38.55 -8.09 16.03
N LEU A 1048 38.53 -8.78 14.90
CA LEU A 1048 38.13 -10.19 14.86
C LEU A 1048 39.05 -11.06 15.74
N LEU A 1049 40.37 -10.86 15.69
CA LEU A 1049 41.30 -11.57 16.57
C LEU A 1049 41.14 -11.17 18.05
N ASP A 1050 40.89 -9.89 18.33
CA ASP A 1050 40.60 -9.37 19.67
C ASP A 1050 39.38 -10.06 20.30
N GLN A 1051 38.25 -10.08 19.58
CA GLN A 1051 37.01 -10.72 20.00
C GLN A 1051 37.15 -12.25 20.17
N LEU A 1052 37.80 -12.92 19.21
CA LEU A 1052 38.02 -14.37 19.30
C LEU A 1052 38.93 -14.75 20.47
N THR A 1053 39.97 -13.95 20.76
CA THR A 1053 40.89 -14.22 21.89
C THR A 1053 40.26 -13.88 23.24
N ASP A 1054 39.36 -12.89 23.31
CA ASP A 1054 38.50 -12.69 24.48
C ASP A 1054 37.57 -13.86 24.75
N ILE A 1055 36.99 -14.52 23.74
CA ILE A 1055 36.11 -15.67 23.98
C ILE A 1055 36.87 -16.81 24.70
N TYR A 1056 38.16 -17.01 24.42
CA TYR A 1056 38.99 -17.93 25.22
C TYR A 1056 39.18 -17.45 26.67
N LEU A 1057 39.43 -16.15 26.89
CA LEU A 1057 39.61 -15.56 28.23
C LEU A 1057 38.30 -15.51 29.03
N HIS A 1058 37.16 -15.38 28.36
CA HIS A 1058 35.82 -15.44 28.93
C HIS A 1058 35.53 -16.85 29.44
N LEU A 1059 35.86 -17.89 28.66
CA LEU A 1059 35.53 -19.29 28.97
C LEU A 1059 36.65 -20.06 29.71
N ASP A 1060 37.74 -19.37 30.11
CA ASP A 1060 38.87 -19.94 30.85
C ASP A 1060 38.40 -20.78 32.05
N SER A 1061 38.56 -22.09 31.90
CA SER A 1061 38.14 -23.12 32.84
C SER A 1061 38.85 -24.43 32.51
N GLU A 1062 38.91 -25.34 33.48
CA GLU A 1062 39.51 -26.66 33.31
C GLU A 1062 38.78 -27.47 32.21
N ARG A 1063 37.44 -27.50 32.24
CA ARG A 1063 36.61 -28.15 31.20
C ARG A 1063 36.87 -27.60 29.79
N PHE A 1064 36.96 -26.28 29.65
CA PHE A 1064 37.22 -25.68 28.34
C PHE A 1064 38.67 -25.93 27.88
N SER A 1065 39.63 -26.00 28.81
CA SER A 1065 41.00 -26.42 28.50
C SER A 1065 41.06 -27.87 28.00
N GLN A 1066 40.26 -28.76 28.58
CA GLN A 1066 40.12 -30.14 28.13
C GLN A 1066 39.48 -30.22 26.73
N ALA A 1067 38.41 -29.46 26.47
CA ALA A 1067 37.80 -29.38 25.15
C ALA A 1067 38.74 -28.82 24.05
N ILE A 1068 39.65 -27.91 24.39
CA ILE A 1068 40.71 -27.45 23.47
C ILE A 1068 41.75 -28.55 23.24
N ALA A 1069 42.12 -29.33 24.28
CA ALA A 1069 43.07 -30.44 24.15
C ALA A 1069 42.55 -31.57 23.24
N ASN A 1070 41.23 -31.82 23.30
CA ASN A 1070 40.49 -32.80 22.50
C ASN A 1070 40.48 -32.48 20.99
N ASP A 1071 40.64 -31.22 20.57
CA ASP A 1071 40.72 -30.86 19.14
C ASP A 1071 42.10 -31.19 18.55
N GLU A 1072 42.26 -32.44 18.12
CA GLU A 1072 43.47 -32.90 17.41
C GLU A 1072 43.69 -32.21 16.05
N ARG A 1073 42.66 -31.57 15.46
CA ARG A 1073 42.70 -31.08 14.08
C ARG A 1073 43.26 -29.67 13.97
N SER A 1074 42.89 -28.77 14.89
CA SER A 1074 43.27 -27.35 14.80
C SER A 1074 44.03 -26.81 16.02
N TYR A 1075 44.05 -27.48 17.18
CA TYR A 1075 44.95 -27.10 18.27
C TYR A 1075 46.42 -27.39 17.92
N ASN A 1076 47.26 -26.37 18.06
CA ASN A 1076 48.71 -26.52 18.20
C ASN A 1076 49.19 -25.46 19.21
N LYS A 1077 50.03 -25.86 20.17
CA LYS A 1077 50.72 -24.94 21.09
C LYS A 1077 51.47 -23.82 20.38
N ASP A 1078 52.20 -24.12 19.29
CA ASP A 1078 52.95 -23.11 18.53
C ASP A 1078 52.02 -21.99 18.02
N LEU A 1079 50.77 -22.33 17.65
CA LEU A 1079 49.79 -21.38 17.15
C LEU A 1079 49.33 -20.40 18.25
N PHE A 1080 49.24 -20.86 19.50
CA PHE A 1080 48.91 -20.00 20.65
C PHE A 1080 50.08 -19.07 21.01
N GLU A 1081 51.31 -19.56 20.94
CA GLU A 1081 52.51 -18.72 21.15
C GLU A 1081 52.69 -17.68 20.02
N ASP A 1082 52.45 -18.08 18.76
CA ASP A 1082 52.49 -17.18 17.60
C ASP A 1082 51.34 -16.16 17.63
N ALA A 1083 50.15 -16.56 18.10
CA ALA A 1083 49.01 -15.65 18.34
C ALA A 1083 49.32 -14.64 19.46
N ALA A 1084 49.85 -15.08 20.60
CA ALA A 1084 50.28 -14.19 21.70
C ALA A 1084 51.33 -13.17 21.24
N SER A 1085 52.31 -13.62 20.45
CA SER A 1085 53.33 -12.76 19.82
C SER A 1085 52.69 -11.70 18.90
N ARG A 1086 51.67 -12.07 18.13
CA ARG A 1086 50.92 -11.15 17.24
C ARG A 1086 50.06 -10.17 18.03
N LEU A 1087 49.33 -10.61 19.06
CA LEU A 1087 48.54 -9.75 19.95
C LEU A 1087 49.42 -8.66 20.58
N LYS A 1088 50.56 -9.06 21.14
CA LYS A 1088 51.55 -8.16 21.75
C LYS A 1088 52.12 -7.17 20.73
N LYS A 1089 52.57 -7.65 19.57
CA LYS A 1089 53.18 -6.83 18.52
C LYS A 1089 52.19 -5.87 17.85
N ALA A 1090 50.92 -6.23 17.77
CA ALA A 1090 49.87 -5.41 17.18
C ALA A 1090 49.21 -4.43 18.16
N LEU A 1091 49.60 -4.49 19.45
CA LEU A 1091 49.02 -3.75 20.59
C LEU A 1091 47.50 -3.94 20.67
N ILE A 1092 47.06 -5.21 20.68
CA ILE A 1092 45.64 -5.59 20.76
C ILE A 1092 45.23 -5.86 22.22
N LYS A 1093 45.96 -6.75 22.91
CA LYS A 1093 45.74 -7.10 24.33
C LYS A 1093 46.84 -6.55 25.23
N THR A 1094 46.53 -6.36 26.51
CA THR A 1094 47.50 -6.02 27.56
C THR A 1094 48.40 -7.21 27.90
N ASP A 1095 49.57 -6.94 28.49
CA ASP A 1095 50.51 -7.99 28.89
C ASP A 1095 49.91 -9.03 29.86
N LEU A 1096 48.97 -8.62 30.71
CA LEU A 1096 48.29 -9.49 31.67
C LEU A 1096 47.26 -10.42 31.00
N GLU A 1097 46.56 -9.94 29.97
CA GLU A 1097 45.66 -10.77 29.16
C GLU A 1097 46.43 -11.74 28.28
N ILE A 1098 47.57 -11.30 27.72
CA ILE A 1098 48.50 -12.15 26.96
C ILE A 1098 49.08 -13.25 27.86
N GLU A 1099 49.44 -12.93 29.11
CA GLU A 1099 49.90 -13.95 30.06
C GLU A 1099 48.80 -14.96 30.38
N ARG A 1100 47.56 -14.53 30.64
CA ARG A 1100 46.41 -15.43 30.83
C ARG A 1100 46.17 -16.34 29.63
N PHE A 1101 46.21 -15.80 28.41
CA PHE A 1101 46.06 -16.59 27.18
C PHE A 1101 47.15 -17.67 27.05
N LEU A 1102 48.39 -17.36 27.42
CA LEU A 1102 49.49 -18.33 27.49
C LEU A 1102 49.36 -19.32 28.67
N GLN A 1103 48.70 -18.95 29.77
CA GLN A 1103 48.38 -19.87 30.87
C GLN A 1103 47.33 -20.90 30.45
N ILE A 1104 46.33 -20.53 29.62
CA ILE A 1104 45.40 -21.48 28.99
C ILE A 1104 46.19 -22.48 28.14
N ALA A 1105 47.04 -22.01 27.22
CA ALA A 1105 47.83 -22.89 26.34
C ALA A 1105 48.73 -23.88 27.11
N LYS A 1106 49.32 -23.47 28.24
CA LYS A 1106 50.07 -24.37 29.13
C LYS A 1106 49.18 -25.46 29.73
N ARG A 1107 48.02 -25.08 30.27
CA ARG A 1107 47.07 -26.03 30.89
C ARG A 1107 46.52 -27.04 29.88
N VAL A 1108 46.25 -26.58 28.65
CA VAL A 1108 45.84 -27.45 27.53
C VAL A 1108 46.94 -28.46 27.19
N GLU A 1109 48.21 -28.04 27.16
CA GLU A 1109 49.34 -28.92 26.92
C GLU A 1109 49.53 -29.96 28.04
N GLU A 1110 49.42 -29.55 29.30
CA GLU A 1110 49.47 -30.43 30.47
C GLU A 1110 48.37 -31.50 30.42
N ILE A 1111 47.13 -31.10 30.08
CA ILE A 1111 46.00 -32.04 29.87
C ILE A 1111 46.26 -32.96 28.67
N LYS A 1112 46.80 -32.45 27.56
CA LYS A 1112 47.07 -33.25 26.36
C LYS A 1112 48.15 -34.30 26.59
N ILE A 1113 49.20 -33.97 27.34
CA ILE A 1113 50.23 -34.93 27.79
C ILE A 1113 49.60 -36.00 28.70
N SER A 1114 48.70 -35.61 29.62
CA SER A 1114 48.00 -36.56 30.50
C SER A 1114 47.05 -37.49 29.73
N ASN A 1115 46.31 -36.97 28.74
CA ASN A 1115 45.38 -37.76 27.92
C ASN A 1115 46.12 -38.76 27.03
N ASN A 1116 47.27 -38.38 26.46
CA ASN A 1116 48.10 -39.25 25.62
C ASN A 1116 48.69 -40.47 26.35
N SER A 1117 48.68 -40.49 27.69
CA SER A 1117 49.06 -41.66 28.50
C SER A 1117 47.91 -42.67 28.71
N LEU A 1118 46.67 -42.29 28.37
CA LEU A 1118 45.45 -43.05 28.63
C LEU A 1118 44.79 -43.50 27.32
N ASP A 1119 45.49 -44.35 26.57
CA ASP A 1119 44.94 -44.96 25.35
C ASP A 1119 43.78 -45.93 25.67
N PHE A 1120 42.61 -45.66 25.07
CA PHE A 1120 41.40 -46.49 25.13
C PHE A 1120 40.91 -46.92 23.72
N SER A 1121 41.76 -46.82 22.68
CA SER A 1121 41.41 -47.16 21.29
C SER A 1121 41.07 -48.64 21.05
N ASP A 1122 41.42 -49.51 22.01
CA ASP A 1122 41.10 -50.93 22.10
C ASP A 1122 39.75 -51.23 22.78
N ALA A 1123 38.91 -50.22 23.02
CA ALA A 1123 37.56 -50.40 23.54
C ALA A 1123 36.72 -51.36 22.66
N PRO A 1124 36.03 -52.37 23.25
CA PRO A 1124 35.06 -53.21 22.55
C PRO A 1124 34.00 -52.42 21.80
N GLU A 1125 33.54 -52.93 20.65
CA GLU A 1125 32.53 -52.27 19.80
C GLU A 1125 31.23 -51.96 20.56
N GLU A 1126 30.80 -52.84 21.46
CA GLU A 1126 29.63 -52.64 22.34
C GLU A 1126 29.71 -51.41 23.25
N PHE A 1127 30.92 -50.85 23.47
CA PHE A 1127 31.16 -49.65 24.29
C PHE A 1127 31.33 -48.38 23.44
N ARG A 1128 31.24 -48.48 22.10
CA ARG A 1128 31.41 -47.35 21.17
C ARG A 1128 30.06 -46.77 20.74
N ASP A 1129 30.07 -45.47 20.50
CA ASP A 1129 28.92 -44.72 20.01
C ASP A 1129 28.62 -45.07 18.54
N ALA A 1130 27.39 -45.47 18.25
CA ALA A 1130 26.98 -45.93 16.91
C ALA A 1130 26.90 -44.83 15.81
N LEU A 1131 27.25 -43.57 16.11
CA LEU A 1131 27.34 -42.46 15.15
C LEU A 1131 28.79 -41.99 14.93
N MET A 1132 29.64 -42.10 15.95
CA MET A 1132 30.97 -41.47 16.03
C MET A 1132 32.13 -42.47 16.21
N ASP A 1133 31.87 -43.75 16.50
CA ASP A 1133 32.85 -44.79 16.85
C ASP A 1133 33.73 -44.47 18.09
N THR A 1134 33.31 -43.51 18.91
CA THR A 1134 34.00 -43.08 20.13
C THR A 1134 33.48 -43.80 21.37
N LEU A 1135 34.35 -44.10 22.34
CA LEU A 1135 33.98 -44.69 23.63
C LEU A 1135 32.92 -43.84 24.37
N MET A 1136 31.76 -44.43 24.68
CA MET A 1136 30.65 -43.73 25.32
C MET A 1136 30.94 -43.36 26.79
N GLU A 1137 30.31 -42.29 27.28
CA GLU A 1137 30.40 -41.82 28.68
C GLU A 1137 29.05 -41.80 29.39
N ASP A 1138 27.95 -41.46 28.70
CA ASP A 1138 26.57 -41.61 29.15
C ASP A 1138 25.72 -42.27 28.06
N PRO A 1139 25.84 -43.61 27.87
CA PRO A 1139 25.11 -44.33 26.84
C PRO A 1139 23.59 -44.27 27.05
N VAL A 1140 22.85 -44.02 25.97
CA VAL A 1140 21.40 -44.00 25.90
C VAL A 1140 20.89 -44.84 24.73
N ILE A 1141 19.76 -45.50 24.94
CA ILE A 1141 19.09 -46.32 23.94
C ILE A 1141 18.04 -45.47 23.22
N LEU A 1142 18.09 -45.49 21.89
CA LEU A 1142 17.11 -44.85 21.03
C LEU A 1142 15.85 -45.72 20.88
N PRO A 1143 14.68 -45.14 20.55
CA PRO A 1143 13.49 -45.91 20.15
C PRO A 1143 13.71 -46.80 18.91
N SER A 1144 14.77 -46.57 18.13
CA SER A 1144 15.22 -47.44 17.04
C SER A 1144 16.02 -48.68 17.49
N GLY A 1145 16.33 -48.80 18.79
CA GLY A 1145 17.11 -49.89 19.37
C GLY A 1145 18.63 -49.67 19.40
N ASN A 1146 19.14 -48.67 18.65
CA ASN A 1146 20.57 -48.33 18.64
C ASN A 1146 20.98 -47.65 19.96
N VAL A 1147 22.24 -47.87 20.37
CA VAL A 1147 22.84 -47.22 21.55
C VAL A 1147 23.85 -46.17 21.10
N VAL A 1148 23.79 -44.99 21.71
CA VAL A 1148 24.61 -43.80 21.40
C VAL A 1148 24.90 -43.05 22.69
N ASP A 1149 25.94 -42.23 22.72
CA ASP A 1149 26.20 -41.33 23.84
C ASP A 1149 25.20 -40.17 23.87
N ARG A 1150 24.75 -39.77 25.07
CA ARG A 1150 23.81 -38.66 25.25
C ARG A 1150 24.28 -37.38 24.57
N SER A 1151 25.56 -37.02 24.69
CA SER A 1151 26.09 -35.78 24.11
C SER A 1151 26.00 -35.78 22.58
N VAL A 1152 26.21 -36.94 21.95
CA VAL A 1152 26.15 -37.13 20.49
C VAL A 1152 24.71 -37.03 19.99
N ILE A 1153 23.75 -37.72 20.63
CA ILE A 1153 22.35 -37.63 20.20
C ILE A 1153 21.71 -36.28 20.54
N THR A 1154 21.99 -35.68 21.70
CA THR A 1154 21.48 -34.34 22.01
C THR A 1154 22.05 -33.32 21.02
N ARG A 1155 23.34 -33.42 20.63
CA ARG A 1155 23.93 -32.62 19.53
C ARG A 1155 23.21 -32.80 18.19
N HIS A 1156 22.77 -34.01 17.84
CA HIS A 1156 21.94 -34.23 16.65
C HIS A 1156 20.57 -33.54 16.79
N LEU A 1157 19.89 -33.73 17.93
CA LEU A 1157 18.58 -33.15 18.24
C LEU A 1157 18.54 -31.61 18.28
N LEU A 1158 19.67 -30.96 18.57
CA LEU A 1158 19.82 -29.50 18.46
C LEU A 1158 19.76 -28.99 17.00
N ASN A 1159 20.10 -29.82 16.02
CA ASN A 1159 20.04 -29.51 14.58
C ASN A 1159 18.77 -30.07 13.93
N SER A 1160 18.41 -31.34 14.19
CA SER A 1160 17.25 -32.02 13.63
C SER A 1160 16.56 -32.91 14.67
N ARG A 1161 15.25 -32.73 14.88
CA ARG A 1161 14.44 -33.51 15.84
C ARG A 1161 14.04 -34.89 15.31
N THR A 1162 15.03 -35.64 14.84
CA THR A 1162 14.88 -36.97 14.24
C THR A 1162 15.81 -37.97 14.88
N ASP A 1163 15.43 -39.23 14.88
CA ASP A 1163 16.35 -40.35 15.08
C ASP A 1163 17.29 -40.43 13.85
N PRO A 1164 18.62 -40.43 14.00
CA PRO A 1164 19.54 -40.30 12.87
C PRO A 1164 19.58 -41.54 11.96
N PHE A 1165 19.20 -42.73 12.46
CA PHE A 1165 19.21 -43.98 11.72
C PHE A 1165 17.90 -44.21 10.95
N SER A 1166 16.76 -43.98 11.62
CA SER A 1166 15.41 -44.26 11.11
C SER A 1166 14.66 -43.02 10.58
N ARG A 1167 15.19 -41.81 10.83
CA ARG A 1167 14.59 -40.51 10.49
C ARG A 1167 13.22 -40.23 11.12
N GLN A 1168 12.77 -41.06 12.07
CA GLN A 1168 11.53 -40.89 12.82
C GLN A 1168 11.60 -39.68 13.80
N PRO A 1169 10.47 -39.00 14.12
CA PRO A 1169 10.49 -37.85 15.04
C PRO A 1169 10.89 -38.20 16.48
N LEU A 1170 12.04 -37.66 16.92
CA LEU A 1170 12.67 -37.95 18.21
C LEU A 1170 12.75 -36.69 19.08
N SER A 1171 12.60 -36.87 20.40
CA SER A 1171 12.82 -35.84 21.42
C SER A 1171 13.64 -36.43 22.57
N GLU A 1172 14.31 -35.56 23.33
CA GLU A 1172 15.23 -35.95 24.40
C GLU A 1172 14.53 -36.77 25.52
N ASP A 1173 13.24 -36.51 25.75
CA ASP A 1173 12.39 -37.22 26.71
C ASP A 1173 12.14 -38.70 26.36
N LYS A 1174 12.44 -39.11 25.11
CA LYS A 1174 12.31 -40.50 24.64
C LYS A 1174 13.60 -41.31 24.76
N LEU A 1175 14.70 -40.71 25.24
CA LEU A 1175 16.00 -41.38 25.39
C LEU A 1175 16.05 -42.20 26.68
N ILE A 1176 16.25 -43.52 26.57
CA ILE A 1176 16.29 -44.42 27.72
C ILE A 1176 17.75 -44.57 28.20
N PRO A 1177 18.10 -44.25 29.46
CA PRO A 1177 19.47 -44.40 29.94
C PRO A 1177 19.93 -45.87 29.99
N ALA A 1178 21.06 -46.19 29.36
CA ALA A 1178 21.64 -47.54 29.37
C ALA A 1178 22.52 -47.75 30.61
N SER A 1179 21.93 -47.66 31.81
CA SER A 1179 22.66 -47.65 33.09
C SER A 1179 23.57 -48.87 33.30
N ASP A 1180 23.15 -50.04 32.86
CA ASP A 1180 23.94 -51.28 33.00
C ASP A 1180 25.19 -51.25 32.10
N LEU A 1181 25.05 -50.75 30.86
CA LEU A 1181 26.17 -50.60 29.93
C LEU A 1181 27.16 -49.54 30.42
N LYS A 1182 26.66 -48.42 30.96
CA LYS A 1182 27.51 -47.40 31.60
C LYS A 1182 28.37 -48.00 32.73
N LEU A 1183 27.77 -48.84 33.57
CA LEU A 1183 28.46 -49.52 34.67
C LEU A 1183 29.52 -50.52 34.15
N GLN A 1184 29.25 -51.20 33.04
CA GLN A 1184 30.24 -52.04 32.35
C GLN A 1184 31.42 -51.22 31.80
N ILE A 1185 31.15 -50.08 31.13
CA ILE A 1185 32.17 -49.16 30.60
C ILE A 1185 33.03 -48.58 31.73
N GLU A 1186 32.42 -48.14 32.85
CA GLU A 1186 33.16 -47.65 34.02
C GLU A 1186 34.04 -48.74 34.65
N ASN A 1187 33.55 -49.99 34.72
CA ASN A 1187 34.35 -51.12 35.20
C ASN A 1187 35.52 -51.43 34.26
N TRP A 1188 35.31 -51.37 32.94
CA TRP A 1188 36.35 -51.57 31.93
C TRP A 1188 37.42 -50.46 31.99
N LYS A 1189 37.02 -49.17 31.97
CA LYS A 1189 37.91 -48.02 32.18
C LYS A 1189 38.76 -48.21 33.45
N ARG A 1190 38.14 -48.64 34.55
CA ARG A 1190 38.82 -48.87 35.84
C ARG A 1190 39.78 -50.07 35.81
N MET A 1191 39.48 -51.14 35.08
CA MET A 1191 40.40 -52.27 34.88
C MET A 1191 41.61 -51.87 34.03
N LYS A 1192 41.41 -51.13 32.93
CA LYS A 1192 42.48 -50.55 32.08
C LYS A 1192 43.44 -49.67 32.89
N LEU A 1193 42.90 -48.78 33.71
CA LEU A 1193 43.69 -47.95 34.64
C LEU A 1193 44.45 -48.79 35.69
N GLN A 1194 43.93 -49.96 36.08
CA GLN A 1194 44.62 -50.87 37.02
C GLN A 1194 45.66 -51.79 36.36
N SER A 1195 45.64 -52.00 35.04
CA SER A 1195 46.75 -52.63 34.32
C SER A 1195 47.87 -51.63 34.04
N LEU A 1196 47.55 -50.41 33.57
CA LEU A 1196 48.54 -49.36 33.33
C LEU A 1196 49.37 -49.07 34.61
N ASN A 1197 48.70 -48.85 35.76
CA ASN A 1197 49.35 -48.67 37.06
C ASN A 1197 50.08 -49.92 37.62
N LYS A 1198 50.07 -51.06 36.91
CA LYS A 1198 50.88 -52.26 37.22
C LYS A 1198 52.03 -52.48 36.26
N ASP A 1199 51.96 -51.94 35.05
CA ASP A 1199 53.04 -52.01 34.07
C ASP A 1199 54.06 -50.86 34.25
N GLU A 1200 53.71 -49.81 35.01
CA GLU A 1200 54.62 -48.74 35.47
C GLU A 1200 55.34 -49.00 36.81
N ALA A 1201 55.17 -50.18 37.44
CA ALA A 1201 55.59 -50.47 38.83
C ALA A 1201 56.50 -51.70 39.01
#